data_AF-A0A4W3IGT7-F1
#
_entry.id   AF-A0A4W3IGT7-F1
#
_cell.length_a   1.000
_cell.length_b   1.000
_cell.length_c   1.000
_cell.angle_alpha   90.00
_cell.angle_beta   90.00
_cell.angle_gamma   90.00
#
_symmetry.space_group_name_H-M   'P 1'
#
loop_
_entity.id
_entity.type
_entity.pdbx_description
1 polymer ?
#
loop_
_entity_poly.entity_id
_entity_poly.type
_entity_poly.pdbx_seq_one_letter_code
_entity_poly.pdbx_strand_id
1 'polypeptide(L)'
;MPPPTMQHILVSALECHLTLCDTIERIAVKVCRLELSARNKQRWCHEIQIMEKLSHPNVVAAREVPVEMKSLAINDVPFLVMEYCSGGDLRKLLNKPENCCGLKESQVLSLLHDVGSGIQYLHEHRIIHRDLKPENIVLQETNGKFVHKIIDLGYAKDLDQGSLCTSFVGTLQYLAPELFDRNLSYTVTVDYWSFGTLLFECISGFRPFLHNQQPIQWHSKVKLKGPKDITGIEGMNGETSFSMNLPQPNCLSSFITEQLESLLQVLLRWDPIQRGGSMEPTTNRATCFMLMDTILSQKYVHILNMTSARIHSFLIKPDESLLSLQMHIETETGIAAANQELLLETGISLDPRKPASQCVLDGVVWSLKFIRSATIISVLKHLVQDNSSVYEGPFAGRKLPEHVNYVVRDAKVLLPNVQLRKVWGEAVNYVCGLKDDYSRLFQGQRAAMLSLLRYNSNLTKMKMTMFSNSQQLKAKLDFFQCSIKLDLEKYSEQMAYGICKYCSAAEIGHLEERIVGLHSEIVELQRSPYARRHGEVMEAFKLLACKQKIIDLLPNIEQTLDNIRENEKMLLRLQEKRQKEIWYLLKIACSTARGPGNGSPESSGSPHGLGWTQQGETLMPQGSMPDPLTSMPVLKNRYNILLH
;
A
#
# COMPACT_ATOMS: atom_id res chain seq x y z
N MET A 1 -53.63 -24.64 6.49
CA MET A 1 -52.55 -24.08 5.63
C MET A 1 -51.97 -22.85 6.32
N PRO A 2 -50.66 -22.58 6.26
CA PRO A 2 -50.15 -21.25 6.59
C PRO A 2 -50.69 -20.23 5.57
N PRO A 3 -50.92 -18.97 5.94
CA PRO A 3 -51.18 -17.93 4.96
C PRO A 3 -49.97 -17.79 4.02
N PRO A 4 -50.17 -17.50 2.71
CA PRO A 4 -49.07 -17.42 1.76
C PRO A 4 -48.04 -16.37 2.22
N THR A 5 -46.82 -16.81 2.48
CA THR A 5 -45.67 -15.95 2.76
C THR A 5 -45.29 -15.17 1.50
N MET A 6 -44.85 -13.92 1.67
CA MET A 6 -44.72 -12.95 0.58
C MET A 6 -43.65 -13.29 -0.47
N GLN A 7 -42.88 -14.38 -0.29
CA GLN A 7 -41.91 -14.89 -1.28
C GLN A 7 -42.54 -15.27 -2.64
N HIS A 8 -43.87 -15.36 -2.74
CA HIS A 8 -44.60 -15.67 -3.99
C HIS A 8 -45.56 -14.56 -4.46
N ILE A 9 -45.46 -13.33 -3.94
CA ILE A 9 -45.96 -12.19 -4.72
C ILE A 9 -44.92 -11.91 -5.80
N LEU A 10 -45.31 -11.96 -7.08
CA LEU A 10 -44.44 -11.71 -8.23
C LEU A 10 -44.05 -10.22 -8.31
N VAL A 11 -43.20 -9.82 -7.37
CA VAL A 11 -42.52 -8.54 -7.34
C VAL A 11 -41.28 -8.67 -8.23
N SER A 12 -41.38 -8.16 -9.46
CA SER A 12 -40.20 -8.05 -10.32
C SER A 12 -39.54 -6.70 -10.08
N ALA A 13 -38.28 -6.70 -9.63
CA ALA A 13 -37.38 -5.60 -9.91
C ALA A 13 -37.02 -5.66 -11.40
N LEU A 14 -37.31 -4.59 -12.14
CA LEU A 14 -36.94 -4.43 -13.55
C LEU A 14 -35.81 -3.39 -13.65
N GLU A 15 -34.77 -3.71 -14.41
CA GLU A 15 -33.83 -2.70 -14.91
C GLU A 15 -34.51 -1.95 -16.05
N CYS A 16 -34.66 -0.63 -15.89
CA CYS A 16 -35.20 0.24 -16.92
C CYS A 16 -34.13 1.27 -17.31
N HIS A 17 -34.01 1.52 -18.61
CA HIS A 17 -33.20 2.60 -19.17
C HIS A 17 -34.09 3.80 -19.45
N LEU A 18 -33.87 4.90 -18.74
CA LEU A 18 -34.48 6.19 -19.05
C LEU A 18 -33.53 6.97 -19.95
N THR A 19 -34.05 7.53 -21.04
CA THR A 19 -33.30 8.48 -21.87
C THR A 19 -33.84 9.88 -21.59
N LEU A 20 -33.10 10.66 -20.80
CA LEU A 20 -33.44 12.02 -20.41
C LEU A 20 -32.42 12.96 -21.04
N CYS A 21 -32.86 13.80 -21.99
CA CYS A 21 -32.04 14.84 -22.63
C CYS A 21 -30.64 14.34 -23.04
N ASP A 22 -30.59 13.33 -23.90
CA ASP A 22 -29.38 12.65 -24.41
C ASP A 22 -28.50 11.93 -23.38
N THR A 23 -28.93 11.82 -22.12
CA THR A 23 -28.30 10.96 -21.10
C THR A 23 -29.10 9.67 -20.89
N ILE A 24 -28.41 8.53 -20.88
CA ILE A 24 -29.00 7.22 -20.54
C ILE A 24 -28.78 6.98 -19.06
N GLU A 25 -29.83 7.10 -18.27
CA GLU A 25 -29.82 6.76 -16.86
C GLU A 25 -30.42 5.37 -16.62
N ARG A 26 -29.87 4.64 -15.65
CA ARG A 26 -30.39 3.34 -15.23
C ARG A 26 -31.12 3.47 -13.90
N ILE A 27 -32.32 2.94 -13.85
CA ILE A 27 -33.14 2.87 -12.63
C ILE A 27 -33.60 1.43 -12.38
N ALA A 28 -33.81 1.11 -11.11
CA ALA A 28 -34.45 -0.13 -10.69
C ALA A 28 -35.91 0.17 -10.33
N VAL A 29 -36.87 -0.58 -10.90
CA VAL A 29 -38.29 -0.40 -10.61
C VAL A 29 -38.88 -1.66 -9.99
N LYS A 30 -39.37 -1.54 -8.76
CA LYS A 30 -40.11 -2.61 -8.06
C LYS A 30 -41.58 -2.53 -8.48
N VAL A 31 -42.05 -3.54 -9.21
CA VAL A 31 -43.43 -3.60 -9.76
C VAL A 31 -44.23 -4.69 -9.07
N CYS A 32 -45.44 -4.37 -8.58
CA CYS A 32 -46.39 -5.37 -8.10
C CYS A 32 -47.30 -5.84 -9.24
N ARG A 33 -47.12 -7.09 -9.69
CA ARG A 33 -47.89 -7.68 -10.81
C ARG A 33 -49.19 -8.38 -10.42
N LEU A 34 -49.54 -8.41 -9.14
CA LEU A 34 -50.71 -9.13 -8.62
C LEU A 34 -51.62 -8.17 -7.85
N GLU A 35 -52.93 -8.47 -7.83
CA GLU A 35 -53.85 -7.76 -6.95
C GLU A 35 -53.48 -8.03 -5.48
N LEU A 36 -53.26 -6.94 -4.73
CA LEU A 36 -52.95 -6.99 -3.32
C LEU A 36 -54.22 -6.86 -2.47
N SER A 37 -54.32 -7.67 -1.42
CA SER A 37 -55.29 -7.45 -0.34
C SER A 37 -55.07 -6.08 0.33
N ALA A 38 -56.11 -5.49 0.93
CA ALA A 38 -56.03 -4.16 1.55
C ALA A 38 -54.83 -4.00 2.51
N ARG A 39 -54.56 -5.03 3.34
CA ARG A 39 -53.41 -5.07 4.26
C ARG A 39 -52.06 -5.07 3.52
N ASN A 40 -51.98 -5.71 2.37
CA ASN A 40 -50.76 -5.73 1.56
C ASN A 40 -50.61 -4.44 0.73
N LYS A 41 -51.70 -3.83 0.24
CA LYS A 41 -51.68 -2.47 -0.34
C LYS A 41 -51.14 -1.44 0.67
N GLN A 42 -51.61 -1.48 1.91
CA GLN A 42 -51.12 -0.63 3.00
C GLN A 42 -49.61 -0.83 3.26
N ARG A 43 -49.14 -2.07 3.33
CA ARG A 43 -47.70 -2.39 3.49
C ARG A 43 -46.85 -1.87 2.33
N TRP A 44 -47.31 -2.03 1.09
CA TRP A 44 -46.61 -1.53 -0.10
C TRP A 44 -46.48 0.00 -0.10
N CYS A 45 -47.57 0.71 0.21
CA CYS A 45 -47.53 2.18 0.32
C CYS A 45 -46.64 2.63 1.49
N HIS A 46 -46.62 1.88 2.60
CA HIS A 46 -45.76 2.16 3.74
C HIS A 46 -44.27 1.93 3.43
N GLU A 47 -43.90 0.88 2.66
CA GLU A 47 -42.53 0.69 2.18
C GLU A 47 -42.06 1.90 1.37
N ILE A 48 -42.89 2.40 0.44
CA ILE A 48 -42.57 3.59 -0.36
C ILE A 48 -42.40 4.82 0.53
N GLN A 49 -43.32 5.08 1.46
CA GLN A 49 -43.23 6.20 2.42
C GLN A 49 -42.02 6.13 3.36
N ILE A 50 -41.49 4.94 3.63
CA ILE A 50 -40.23 4.78 4.35
C ILE A 50 -39.07 5.12 3.41
N MET A 51 -39.00 4.48 2.25
CA MET A 51 -37.91 4.67 1.27
C MET A 51 -37.76 6.12 0.79
N GLU A 52 -38.86 6.88 0.64
CA GLU A 52 -38.86 8.31 0.28
C GLU A 52 -38.24 9.22 1.36
N LYS A 53 -38.17 8.78 2.62
CA LYS A 53 -37.59 9.56 3.73
C LYS A 53 -36.11 9.27 3.98
N LEU A 54 -35.57 8.20 3.38
CA LEU A 54 -34.22 7.72 3.67
C LEU A 54 -33.21 8.27 2.67
N SER A 55 -32.10 8.79 3.19
CA SER A 55 -31.00 9.37 2.43
C SER A 55 -29.68 9.02 3.11
N HIS A 56 -29.07 7.92 2.70
CA HIS A 56 -27.81 7.43 3.26
C HIS A 56 -26.97 6.71 2.19
N PRO A 57 -25.63 6.87 2.14
CA PRO A 57 -24.78 6.22 1.12
C PRO A 57 -24.95 4.70 1.05
N ASN A 58 -25.22 4.04 2.19
CA ASN A 58 -25.36 2.58 2.30
C ASN A 58 -26.82 2.08 2.40
N VAL A 59 -27.80 2.91 2.05
CA VAL A 59 -29.18 2.48 1.78
C VAL A 59 -29.48 2.86 0.33
N VAL A 60 -30.27 2.06 -0.39
CA VAL A 60 -30.69 2.42 -1.74
C VAL A 60 -31.69 3.57 -1.70
N ALA A 61 -31.40 4.64 -2.42
CA ALA A 61 -32.27 5.81 -2.52
C ALA A 61 -33.50 5.53 -3.39
N ALA A 62 -34.68 5.92 -2.90
CA ALA A 62 -35.86 6.12 -3.73
C ALA A 62 -35.62 7.26 -4.74
N ARG A 63 -36.36 7.23 -5.84
CA ARG A 63 -36.35 8.25 -6.88
C ARG A 63 -37.77 8.59 -7.30
N GLU A 64 -37.96 9.78 -7.85
CA GLU A 64 -39.25 10.18 -8.40
C GLU A 64 -39.70 9.23 -9.51
N VAL A 65 -41.01 8.92 -9.52
CA VAL A 65 -41.62 8.11 -10.58
C VAL A 65 -41.78 8.98 -11.84
N PRO A 66 -41.16 8.62 -12.99
CA PRO A 66 -41.32 9.37 -14.24
C PRO A 66 -42.79 9.48 -14.66
N VAL A 67 -43.18 10.61 -15.25
CA VAL A 67 -44.59 10.92 -15.58
C VAL A 67 -45.16 9.89 -16.55
N GLU A 68 -44.35 9.51 -17.54
CA GLU A 68 -44.63 8.52 -18.58
C GLU A 68 -44.85 7.11 -17.97
N MET A 69 -44.19 6.83 -16.85
CA MET A 69 -44.31 5.56 -16.16
C MET A 69 -45.59 5.48 -15.31
N LYS A 70 -46.12 6.61 -14.80
CA LYS A 70 -47.33 6.60 -13.95
C LYS A 70 -48.54 5.98 -14.65
N SER A 71 -48.68 6.18 -15.96
CA SER A 71 -49.73 5.56 -16.80
C SER A 71 -49.55 4.06 -17.06
N LEU A 72 -48.41 3.47 -16.71
CA LEU A 72 -48.13 2.03 -16.89
C LEU A 72 -48.48 1.19 -15.65
N ALA A 73 -49.04 1.80 -14.60
CA ALA A 73 -49.43 1.10 -13.38
C ALA A 73 -50.57 0.12 -13.67
N ILE A 74 -50.30 -1.19 -13.51
CA ILE A 74 -51.24 -2.27 -13.81
C ILE A 74 -52.37 -2.36 -12.76
N ASN A 75 -52.13 -1.82 -11.56
CA ASN A 75 -52.98 -1.91 -10.36
C ASN A 75 -52.99 -0.56 -9.64
N ASP A 76 -53.90 -0.35 -8.67
CA ASP A 76 -53.97 0.88 -7.82
C ASP A 76 -52.76 1.09 -6.86
N VAL A 77 -51.62 0.45 -7.10
CA VAL A 77 -50.43 0.56 -6.25
C VAL A 77 -49.30 1.25 -7.01
N PRO A 78 -48.69 2.30 -6.44
CA PRO A 78 -47.65 3.07 -7.13
C PRO A 78 -46.37 2.25 -7.32
N PHE A 79 -45.59 2.60 -8.33
CA PHE A 79 -44.24 2.07 -8.50
C PHE A 79 -43.30 2.57 -7.41
N LEU A 80 -42.37 1.73 -6.97
CA LEU A 80 -41.18 2.17 -6.25
C LEU A 80 -40.01 2.20 -7.23
N VAL A 81 -39.59 3.40 -7.61
CA VAL A 81 -38.41 3.65 -8.44
C VAL A 81 -37.22 3.94 -7.52
N MET A 82 -36.07 3.37 -7.85
CA MET A 82 -34.85 3.42 -7.03
C MET A 82 -33.62 3.62 -7.92
N GLU A 83 -32.49 4.05 -7.31
CA GLU A 83 -31.20 3.96 -7.98
C GLU A 83 -30.87 2.51 -8.39
N TYR A 84 -30.29 2.33 -9.57
CA TYR A 84 -29.83 1.03 -10.05
C TYR A 84 -28.43 0.72 -9.55
N CYS A 85 -28.25 -0.43 -8.88
CA CYS A 85 -26.96 -0.89 -8.36
C CYS A 85 -26.29 -1.90 -9.32
N SER A 86 -25.24 -1.47 -10.03
CA SER A 86 -24.66 -2.19 -11.18
C SER A 86 -23.90 -3.49 -10.87
N GLY A 87 -23.44 -3.67 -9.63
CA GLY A 87 -22.72 -4.87 -9.20
C GLY A 87 -23.62 -6.10 -8.97
N GLY A 88 -24.94 -5.90 -8.92
CA GLY A 88 -25.90 -6.92 -8.49
C GLY A 88 -25.90 -7.12 -6.97
N ASP A 89 -26.46 -8.23 -6.51
CA ASP A 89 -26.59 -8.60 -5.11
C ASP A 89 -25.35 -9.33 -4.53
N LEU A 90 -25.23 -9.32 -3.20
CA LEU A 90 -24.14 -9.97 -2.48
C LEU A 90 -24.21 -11.51 -2.56
N ARG A 91 -25.41 -12.12 -2.72
CA ARG A 91 -25.51 -13.57 -2.97
C ARG A 91 -24.80 -13.96 -4.28
N LYS A 92 -24.95 -13.18 -5.34
CA LYS A 92 -24.24 -13.35 -6.62
C LYS A 92 -22.72 -13.23 -6.46
N LEU A 93 -22.22 -12.40 -5.53
CA LEU A 93 -20.81 -12.32 -5.19
C LEU A 93 -20.33 -13.55 -4.40
N LEU A 94 -21.08 -14.01 -3.40
CA LEU A 94 -20.77 -15.19 -2.59
C LEU A 94 -20.80 -16.49 -3.41
N ASN A 95 -21.70 -16.58 -4.40
CA ASN A 95 -21.83 -17.74 -5.28
C ASN A 95 -20.70 -17.87 -6.32
N LYS A 96 -19.75 -16.92 -6.39
CA LYS A 96 -18.60 -17.05 -7.30
C LYS A 96 -17.64 -18.15 -6.82
N PRO A 97 -17.12 -19.03 -7.69
CA PRO A 97 -16.25 -20.13 -7.28
C PRO A 97 -15.01 -19.69 -6.50
N GLU A 98 -14.42 -18.53 -6.81
CA GLU A 98 -13.27 -17.98 -6.08
C GLU A 98 -13.56 -17.57 -4.62
N ASN A 99 -14.84 -17.46 -4.23
CA ASN A 99 -15.30 -17.02 -2.91
C ASN A 99 -15.91 -18.16 -2.08
N CYS A 100 -15.78 -19.42 -2.51
CA CYS A 100 -16.39 -20.59 -1.86
C CYS A 100 -15.89 -20.85 -0.43
N CYS A 101 -14.77 -20.25 -0.02
CA CYS A 101 -14.22 -20.27 1.33
C CYS A 101 -14.15 -18.85 1.93
N GLY A 102 -15.11 -17.99 1.57
CA GLY A 102 -15.21 -16.61 2.01
C GLY A 102 -14.66 -15.58 1.03
N LEU A 103 -15.01 -14.32 1.27
CA LEU A 103 -14.53 -13.14 0.56
C LEU A 103 -13.14 -12.72 1.05
N LYS A 104 -12.42 -11.95 0.24
CA LYS A 104 -11.13 -11.36 0.66
C LYS A 104 -11.34 -10.34 1.78
N GLU A 105 -10.40 -10.23 2.72
CA GLU A 105 -10.50 -9.36 3.90
C GLU A 105 -10.95 -7.91 3.60
N SER A 106 -10.50 -7.30 2.50
CA SER A 106 -10.94 -5.95 2.08
C SER A 106 -12.43 -5.87 1.74
N GLN A 107 -13.01 -6.93 1.18
CA GLN A 107 -14.43 -7.03 0.88
C GLN A 107 -15.21 -7.25 2.18
N VAL A 108 -14.69 -8.04 3.12
CA VAL A 108 -15.25 -8.22 4.46
C VAL A 108 -15.27 -6.90 5.23
N LEU A 109 -14.15 -6.14 5.24
CA LEU A 109 -14.05 -4.86 5.94
C LEU A 109 -14.86 -3.74 5.25
N SER A 110 -14.92 -3.72 3.91
CA SER A 110 -15.82 -2.81 3.18
C SER A 110 -17.28 -3.12 3.49
N LEU A 111 -17.67 -4.40 3.53
CA LEU A 111 -19.02 -4.82 3.90
C LEU A 111 -19.34 -4.50 5.36
N LEU A 112 -18.38 -4.68 6.26
CA LEU A 112 -18.52 -4.34 7.68
C LEU A 112 -18.82 -2.86 7.87
N HIS A 113 -18.02 -2.00 7.23
CA HIS A 113 -18.20 -0.55 7.19
C HIS A 113 -19.58 -0.18 6.60
N ASP A 114 -19.83 -0.60 5.37
CA ASP A 114 -20.97 -0.16 4.58
C ASP A 114 -22.30 -0.62 5.18
N VAL A 115 -22.42 -1.93 5.44
CA VAL A 115 -23.66 -2.51 5.97
C VAL A 115 -23.86 -2.16 7.45
N GLY A 116 -22.78 -2.09 8.24
CA GLY A 116 -22.85 -1.63 9.63
C GLY A 116 -23.37 -0.19 9.72
N SER A 117 -22.84 0.71 8.90
CA SER A 117 -23.29 2.11 8.81
C SER A 117 -24.75 2.21 8.32
N GLY A 118 -25.15 1.43 7.30
CA GLY A 118 -26.53 1.37 6.83
C GLY A 118 -27.53 0.88 7.89
N ILE A 119 -27.18 -0.16 8.67
CA ILE A 119 -28.02 -0.65 9.77
C ILE A 119 -28.16 0.40 10.87
N GLN A 120 -27.05 1.03 11.29
CA GLN A 120 -27.08 2.08 12.30
C GLN A 120 -27.99 3.24 11.88
N TYR A 121 -27.87 3.71 10.64
CA TYR A 121 -28.72 4.77 10.08
C TYR A 121 -30.21 4.41 10.14
N LEU A 122 -30.60 3.19 9.75
CA LEU A 122 -31.99 2.72 9.84
C LEU A 122 -32.49 2.71 11.30
N HIS A 123 -31.66 2.25 12.24
CA HIS A 123 -32.01 2.18 13.66
C HIS A 123 -32.15 3.57 14.30
N GLU A 124 -31.31 4.54 13.92
CA GLU A 124 -31.44 5.96 14.29
C GLU A 124 -32.74 6.57 13.76
N HIS A 125 -33.17 6.17 12.56
CA HIS A 125 -34.47 6.54 11.97
C HIS A 125 -35.63 5.65 12.46
N ARG A 126 -35.43 4.88 13.54
CA ARG A 126 -36.44 4.03 14.21
C ARG A 126 -37.04 2.92 13.33
N ILE A 127 -36.30 2.46 12.33
CA ILE A 127 -36.69 1.43 11.37
C ILE A 127 -35.92 0.15 11.64
N ILE A 128 -36.61 -0.97 11.91
CA ILE A 128 -36.00 -2.31 11.95
C ILE A 128 -36.18 -2.98 10.58
N HIS A 129 -35.11 -3.55 10.01
CA HIS A 129 -35.12 -4.16 8.67
C HIS A 129 -35.80 -5.55 8.63
N ARG A 130 -35.48 -6.42 9.59
CA ARG A 130 -36.05 -7.78 9.81
C ARG A 130 -35.79 -8.85 8.75
N ASP A 131 -35.33 -8.50 7.56
CA ASP A 131 -34.97 -9.48 6.50
C ASP A 131 -33.57 -9.21 5.89
N LEU A 132 -32.57 -8.94 6.74
CA LEU A 132 -31.18 -8.76 6.29
C LEU A 132 -30.58 -10.11 5.87
N LYS A 133 -30.13 -10.18 4.61
CA LYS A 133 -29.58 -11.38 3.96
C LYS A 133 -28.77 -10.98 2.72
N PRO A 134 -27.88 -11.84 2.17
CA PRO A 134 -27.07 -11.49 1.01
C PRO A 134 -27.87 -11.10 -0.25
N GLU A 135 -29.11 -11.56 -0.39
CA GLU A 135 -29.98 -11.14 -1.50
C GLU A 135 -30.49 -9.69 -1.36
N ASN A 136 -30.50 -9.15 -0.13
CA ASN A 136 -30.99 -7.80 0.19
C ASN A 136 -29.84 -6.78 0.42
N ILE A 137 -28.60 -7.14 0.06
CA ILE A 137 -27.45 -6.24 -0.02
C ILE A 137 -27.02 -6.16 -1.48
N VAL A 138 -27.09 -4.98 -2.09
CA VAL A 138 -26.66 -4.74 -3.47
C VAL A 138 -25.37 -3.94 -3.51
N LEU A 139 -24.61 -4.08 -4.60
CA LEU A 139 -23.32 -3.46 -4.80
C LEU A 139 -23.43 -2.41 -5.91
N GLN A 140 -23.05 -1.17 -5.62
CA GLN A 140 -22.92 -0.12 -6.65
C GLN A 140 -21.45 0.12 -6.97
N GLU A 141 -21.07 0.06 -8.25
CA GLU A 141 -19.71 0.42 -8.66
C GLU A 141 -19.57 1.95 -8.79
N THR A 142 -18.69 2.53 -7.97
CA THR A 142 -18.36 3.96 -7.98
C THR A 142 -16.84 4.11 -8.00
N ASN A 143 -16.30 4.74 -9.05
CA ASN A 143 -14.85 4.98 -9.20
C ASN A 143 -13.97 3.72 -9.05
N GLY A 144 -14.44 2.56 -9.53
CA GLY A 144 -13.75 1.28 -9.42
C GLY A 144 -13.74 0.66 -8.01
N LYS A 145 -14.66 1.09 -7.14
CA LYS A 145 -14.95 0.51 -5.82
C LYS A 145 -16.41 0.06 -5.79
N PHE A 146 -16.70 -1.05 -5.10
CA PHE A 146 -18.09 -1.41 -4.80
C PHE A 146 -18.48 -0.82 -3.45
N VAL A 147 -19.61 -0.12 -3.41
CA VAL A 147 -20.28 0.33 -2.19
C VAL A 147 -21.46 -0.59 -1.92
N HIS A 148 -21.55 -1.15 -0.73
CA HIS A 148 -22.67 -2.01 -0.34
C HIS A 148 -23.84 -1.14 0.13
N LYS A 149 -25.04 -1.45 -0.36
CA LYS A 149 -26.30 -0.75 -0.04
C LYS A 149 -27.39 -1.75 0.36
N ILE A 150 -28.15 -1.41 1.39
CA ILE A 150 -29.31 -2.18 1.86
C ILE A 150 -30.53 -1.88 0.96
N ILE A 151 -31.31 -2.92 0.62
CA ILE A 151 -32.58 -2.85 -0.13
C ILE A 151 -33.72 -3.63 0.55
N ASP A 152 -34.94 -3.47 0.03
CA ASP A 152 -36.13 -4.26 0.36
C ASP A 152 -36.66 -4.07 1.80
N LEU A 153 -37.09 -2.84 2.09
CA LEU A 153 -37.78 -2.48 3.32
C LEU A 153 -39.25 -2.95 3.35
N GLY A 154 -39.68 -3.86 2.46
CA GLY A 154 -41.03 -4.44 2.44
C GLY A 154 -41.40 -5.23 3.69
N TYR A 155 -40.39 -5.65 4.46
CA TYR A 155 -40.54 -6.21 5.81
C TYR A 155 -40.10 -5.27 6.93
N ALA A 156 -39.81 -4.00 6.67
CA ALA A 156 -39.42 -3.06 7.72
C ALA A 156 -40.57 -2.74 8.69
N LYS A 157 -40.27 -2.07 9.81
CA LYS A 157 -41.29 -1.51 10.72
C LYS A 157 -40.75 -0.29 11.49
N ASP A 158 -41.57 0.77 11.53
CA ASP A 158 -41.39 1.93 12.41
C ASP A 158 -41.68 1.58 13.89
N LEU A 159 -40.82 2.02 14.81
CA LEU A 159 -41.02 1.86 16.25
C LEU A 159 -42.07 2.83 16.84
N ASP A 160 -42.37 3.93 16.16
CA ASP A 160 -43.24 5.01 16.67
C ASP A 160 -44.72 4.62 16.80
N GLN A 161 -45.15 3.52 16.19
CA GLN A 161 -46.53 3.02 16.31
C GLN A 161 -46.77 2.19 17.59
N GLY A 162 -46.07 2.51 18.69
CA GLY A 162 -46.36 2.07 20.07
C GLY A 162 -46.46 0.56 20.32
N SER A 163 -45.94 -0.28 19.42
CA SER A 163 -46.29 -1.71 19.38
C SER A 163 -45.06 -2.61 19.42
N LEU A 164 -44.97 -3.42 20.48
CA LEU A 164 -44.14 -4.61 20.54
C LEU A 164 -44.39 -5.48 19.30
N CYS A 165 -43.32 -5.99 18.70
CA CYS A 165 -43.39 -6.64 17.40
C CYS A 165 -43.58 -8.15 17.57
N THR A 166 -44.56 -8.74 16.87
CA THR A 166 -44.97 -10.15 17.03
C THR A 166 -45.17 -10.89 15.69
N SER A 167 -44.86 -10.26 14.55
CA SER A 167 -45.09 -10.86 13.23
C SER A 167 -43.91 -11.71 12.76
N PHE A 168 -44.19 -12.97 12.39
CA PHE A 168 -43.28 -13.91 11.73
C PHE A 168 -43.08 -13.52 10.25
N VAL A 169 -41.89 -13.01 9.90
CA VAL A 169 -41.49 -12.57 8.55
C VAL A 169 -39.98 -12.81 8.35
N GLY A 170 -39.51 -12.88 7.10
CA GLY A 170 -38.09 -12.99 6.74
C GLY A 170 -37.64 -14.37 6.22
N THR A 171 -36.46 -14.43 5.63
CA THR A 171 -35.81 -15.67 5.18
C THR A 171 -35.26 -16.46 6.38
N LEU A 172 -35.82 -17.65 6.63
CA LEU A 172 -35.59 -18.47 7.84
C LEU A 172 -34.10 -18.72 8.19
N GLN A 173 -33.20 -18.71 7.21
CA GLN A 173 -31.79 -19.02 7.37
C GLN A 173 -30.95 -17.89 7.99
N TYR A 174 -31.49 -16.65 8.06
CA TYR A 174 -30.86 -15.49 8.70
C TYR A 174 -31.67 -14.98 9.90
N LEU A 175 -32.80 -15.63 10.19
CA LEU A 175 -33.78 -15.19 11.16
C LEU A 175 -33.26 -15.34 12.60
N ALA A 176 -33.48 -14.31 13.43
CA ALA A 176 -33.12 -14.33 14.85
C ALA A 176 -33.95 -15.36 15.65
N PRO A 177 -33.37 -16.04 16.66
CA PRO A 177 -34.05 -17.09 17.44
C PRO A 177 -35.41 -16.69 18.03
N GLU A 178 -35.52 -15.47 18.55
CA GLU A 178 -36.74 -14.94 19.16
C GLU A 178 -37.90 -14.80 18.17
N LEU A 179 -37.62 -14.67 16.86
CA LEU A 179 -38.66 -14.59 15.83
C LEU A 179 -39.33 -15.95 15.56
N PHE A 180 -38.76 -17.06 16.03
CA PHE A 180 -39.41 -18.38 15.99
C PHE A 180 -40.45 -18.56 17.11
N ASP A 181 -40.36 -17.81 18.21
CA ASP A 181 -41.35 -17.84 19.30
C ASP A 181 -42.32 -16.67 19.19
N ARG A 182 -43.58 -16.99 18.85
CA ARG A 182 -44.64 -15.98 18.65
C ARG A 182 -45.04 -15.24 19.94
N ASN A 183 -44.62 -15.72 21.11
CA ASN A 183 -44.91 -15.11 22.39
C ASN A 183 -43.84 -14.09 22.82
N LEU A 184 -42.70 -14.05 22.12
CA LEU A 184 -41.62 -13.10 22.42
C LEU A 184 -41.76 -11.83 21.57
N SER A 185 -41.66 -10.68 22.24
CA SER A 185 -41.46 -9.40 21.58
C SER A 185 -40.00 -9.23 21.19
N TYR A 186 -39.74 -8.67 20.01
CA TYR A 186 -38.39 -8.41 19.52
C TYR A 186 -38.09 -6.91 19.30
N THR A 187 -36.80 -6.59 19.24
CA THR A 187 -36.25 -5.22 19.12
C THR A 187 -35.29 -5.11 17.93
N VAL A 188 -34.52 -4.02 17.81
CA VAL A 188 -33.44 -3.85 16.82
C VAL A 188 -32.41 -4.98 16.79
N THR A 189 -32.29 -5.77 17.87
CA THR A 189 -31.29 -6.84 17.98
C THR A 189 -31.54 -8.03 17.03
N VAL A 190 -32.71 -8.12 16.37
CA VAL A 190 -32.93 -9.10 15.28
C VAL A 190 -32.02 -8.84 14.08
N ASP A 191 -31.78 -7.56 13.76
CA ASP A 191 -30.92 -7.16 12.65
C ASP A 191 -29.46 -7.46 12.98
N TYR A 192 -29.05 -7.39 14.26
CA TYR A 192 -27.71 -7.74 14.70
C TYR A 192 -27.39 -9.24 14.48
N TRP A 193 -28.36 -10.13 14.75
CA TRP A 193 -28.20 -11.57 14.48
C TRP A 193 -28.11 -11.84 12.98
N SER A 194 -28.99 -11.22 12.20
CA SER A 194 -29.04 -11.36 10.75
C SER A 194 -27.72 -10.87 10.11
N PHE A 195 -27.21 -9.72 10.58
CA PHE A 195 -25.93 -9.17 10.16
C PHE A 195 -24.74 -10.02 10.59
N GLY A 196 -24.71 -10.53 11.83
CA GLY A 196 -23.67 -11.46 12.28
C GLY A 196 -23.65 -12.76 11.46
N THR A 197 -24.83 -13.25 11.07
CA THR A 197 -24.98 -14.45 10.23
C THR A 197 -24.46 -14.21 8.80
N LEU A 198 -24.79 -13.04 8.23
CA LEU A 198 -24.31 -12.58 6.93
C LEU A 198 -22.80 -12.34 6.92
N LEU A 199 -22.26 -11.66 7.94
CA LEU A 199 -20.83 -11.38 8.10
C LEU A 199 -20.02 -12.67 8.23
N PHE A 200 -20.48 -13.63 9.05
CA PHE A 200 -19.85 -14.94 9.18
C PHE A 200 -19.82 -15.69 7.83
N GLU A 201 -20.92 -15.66 7.06
CA GLU A 201 -20.98 -16.29 5.73
C GLU A 201 -20.04 -15.59 4.74
N CYS A 202 -19.89 -14.28 4.82
CA CYS A 202 -18.92 -13.53 4.03
C CYS A 202 -17.47 -13.87 4.37
N ILE A 203 -17.17 -14.28 5.61
CA ILE A 203 -15.83 -14.67 6.05
C ILE A 203 -15.49 -16.13 5.68
N SER A 204 -16.47 -17.04 5.75
CA SER A 204 -16.26 -18.49 5.69
C SER A 204 -16.81 -19.19 4.44
N GLY A 205 -17.69 -18.54 3.69
CA GLY A 205 -18.43 -19.12 2.56
C GLY A 205 -19.67 -19.92 2.95
N PHE A 206 -19.99 -20.05 4.25
CA PHE A 206 -21.18 -20.77 4.73
C PHE A 206 -21.78 -20.17 6.00
N ARG A 207 -23.04 -20.46 6.31
CA ARG A 207 -23.73 -19.91 7.50
C ARG A 207 -23.19 -20.48 8.81
N PRO A 208 -23.17 -19.70 9.91
CA PRO A 208 -22.55 -20.09 11.19
C PRO A 208 -23.10 -21.37 11.80
N PHE A 209 -24.41 -21.60 11.74
CA PHE A 209 -25.03 -22.71 12.46
C PHE A 209 -25.67 -23.71 11.50
N LEU A 210 -25.16 -24.95 11.54
CA LEU A 210 -25.74 -26.15 10.94
C LEU A 210 -26.28 -25.90 9.51
N HIS A 211 -25.47 -25.28 8.67
CA HIS A 211 -25.86 -24.68 7.38
C HIS A 211 -26.52 -25.63 6.37
N ASN A 212 -26.35 -26.94 6.53
CA ASN A 212 -26.94 -28.02 5.74
C ASN A 212 -28.35 -28.47 6.22
N GLN A 213 -28.78 -28.04 7.41
CA GLN A 213 -30.06 -28.41 8.02
C GLN A 213 -31.09 -27.28 7.86
N GLN A 214 -32.38 -27.63 7.92
CA GLN A 214 -33.44 -26.62 7.90
C GLN A 214 -33.50 -25.89 9.26
N PRO A 215 -33.83 -24.59 9.30
CA PRO A 215 -33.82 -23.80 10.55
C PRO A 215 -34.61 -24.41 11.72
N ILE A 216 -35.77 -25.02 11.43
CA ILE A 216 -36.59 -25.71 12.43
C ILE A 216 -35.84 -26.89 13.08
N GLN A 217 -34.98 -27.58 12.32
CA GLN A 217 -34.20 -28.74 12.79
C GLN A 217 -32.99 -28.30 13.61
N TRP A 218 -32.31 -27.22 13.21
CA TRP A 218 -31.14 -26.75 13.94
C TRP A 218 -31.49 -25.92 15.18
N HIS A 219 -32.65 -25.25 15.23
CA HIS A 219 -33.02 -24.33 16.31
C HIS A 219 -32.92 -24.96 17.71
N SER A 220 -33.36 -26.21 17.88
CA SER A 220 -33.26 -26.95 19.14
C SER A 220 -31.82 -27.27 19.55
N LYS A 221 -30.95 -27.61 18.58
CA LYS A 221 -29.52 -27.86 18.80
C LYS A 221 -28.79 -26.55 19.14
N VAL A 222 -28.98 -25.50 18.36
CA VAL A 222 -28.26 -24.22 18.47
C VAL A 222 -28.67 -23.44 19.73
N LYS A 223 -29.86 -23.69 20.28
CA LYS A 223 -30.24 -23.19 21.63
C LYS A 223 -29.28 -23.63 22.74
N LEU A 224 -28.54 -24.72 22.54
CA LEU A 224 -27.54 -25.26 23.48
C LEU A 224 -26.15 -24.60 23.35
N LYS A 225 -25.96 -23.66 22.41
CA LYS A 225 -24.68 -22.98 22.21
C LYS A 225 -24.25 -22.20 23.45
N GLY A 226 -22.95 -22.12 23.68
CA GLY A 226 -22.35 -21.21 24.64
C GLY A 226 -22.55 -19.73 24.25
N PRO A 227 -22.39 -18.82 25.23
CA PRO A 227 -22.62 -17.38 25.03
C PRO A 227 -21.64 -16.76 24.03
N LYS A 228 -20.45 -17.37 23.85
CA LYS A 228 -19.39 -16.95 22.92
C LYS A 228 -19.25 -17.84 21.68
N ASP A 229 -20.10 -18.85 21.49
CA ASP A 229 -19.96 -19.68 20.29
C ASP A 229 -20.46 -18.90 19.07
N ILE A 230 -19.68 -18.89 17.98
CA ILE A 230 -20.02 -18.18 16.74
C ILE A 230 -20.33 -19.14 15.59
N THR A 231 -20.00 -20.42 15.75
CA THR A 231 -20.27 -21.47 14.76
C THR A 231 -20.71 -22.76 15.44
N GLY A 232 -21.53 -23.55 14.73
CA GLY A 232 -22.00 -24.87 15.13
C GLY A 232 -22.04 -25.81 13.92
N ILE A 233 -21.19 -26.84 13.92
CA ILE A 233 -20.97 -27.74 12.79
C ILE A 233 -21.36 -29.16 13.21
N GLU A 234 -21.93 -29.92 12.28
CA GLU A 234 -22.21 -31.35 12.49
C GLU A 234 -21.01 -32.18 12.02
N GLY A 235 -20.45 -32.99 12.93
CA GLY A 235 -19.37 -33.93 12.66
C GLY A 235 -19.84 -35.13 11.81
N MET A 236 -18.89 -35.93 11.34
CA MET A 236 -19.19 -37.12 10.52
C MET A 236 -20.01 -38.19 11.27
N ASN A 237 -20.00 -38.16 12.61
CA ASN A 237 -20.80 -39.00 13.50
C ASN A 237 -22.22 -38.45 13.79
N GLY A 238 -22.57 -37.27 13.26
CA GLY A 238 -23.85 -36.61 13.53
C GLY A 238 -23.90 -35.78 14.82
N GLU A 239 -22.79 -35.72 15.58
CA GLU A 239 -22.71 -34.86 16.76
C GLU A 239 -22.50 -33.39 16.36
N THR A 240 -23.10 -32.46 17.12
CA THR A 240 -22.92 -31.03 16.88
C THR A 240 -21.81 -30.49 17.79
N SER A 241 -20.75 -29.95 17.19
CA SER A 241 -19.70 -29.22 17.89
C SER A 241 -19.89 -27.71 17.70
N PHE A 242 -19.72 -26.96 18.79
CA PHE A 242 -19.72 -25.50 18.76
C PHE A 242 -18.30 -24.96 18.95
N SER A 243 -18.04 -23.76 18.41
CA SER A 243 -16.73 -23.09 18.52
C SER A 243 -16.90 -21.58 18.63
N MET A 244 -16.02 -20.97 19.43
CA MET A 244 -15.86 -19.51 19.57
C MET A 244 -14.99 -18.89 18.47
N ASN A 245 -14.30 -19.74 17.70
CA ASN A 245 -13.32 -19.36 16.69
C ASN A 245 -13.89 -19.55 15.28
N LEU A 246 -13.41 -18.74 14.34
CA LEU A 246 -13.76 -18.79 12.92
C LEU A 246 -13.22 -20.06 12.26
N PRO A 247 -14.00 -20.70 11.37
CA PRO A 247 -13.54 -21.88 10.65
C PRO A 247 -12.40 -21.51 9.67
N GLN A 248 -11.50 -22.46 9.46
CA GLN A 248 -10.48 -22.40 8.42
C GLN A 248 -10.86 -23.35 7.27
N PRO A 249 -10.46 -23.05 6.03
CA PRO A 249 -9.75 -21.85 5.59
C PRO A 249 -10.67 -20.64 5.48
N ASN A 250 -10.14 -19.46 5.81
CA ASN A 250 -10.72 -18.18 5.45
C ASN A 250 -9.63 -17.23 4.91
N CYS A 251 -10.03 -16.05 4.42
CA CYS A 251 -9.12 -15.09 3.78
C CYS A 251 -8.69 -13.92 4.68
N LEU A 252 -8.82 -14.05 6.00
CA LEU A 252 -8.44 -13.02 6.97
C LEU A 252 -6.98 -13.19 7.44
N SER A 253 -6.36 -12.07 7.80
CA SER A 253 -5.16 -12.04 8.63
C SER A 253 -5.47 -12.53 10.06
N SER A 254 -4.46 -13.07 10.75
CA SER A 254 -4.59 -13.50 12.15
C SER A 254 -5.11 -12.38 13.06
N PHE A 255 -4.64 -11.15 12.84
CA PHE A 255 -5.05 -9.97 13.60
C PHE A 255 -6.55 -9.66 13.41
N ILE A 256 -7.02 -9.57 12.16
CA ILE A 256 -8.44 -9.26 11.89
C ILE A 256 -9.36 -10.42 12.30
N THR A 257 -8.87 -11.66 12.28
CA THR A 257 -9.60 -12.86 12.74
C THR A 257 -10.05 -12.71 14.20
N GLU A 258 -9.14 -12.46 15.13
CA GLU A 258 -9.46 -12.35 16.58
C GLU A 258 -10.49 -11.25 16.86
N GLN A 259 -10.38 -10.12 16.17
CA GLN A 259 -11.32 -9.01 16.36
C GLN A 259 -12.71 -9.30 15.78
N LEU A 260 -12.78 -9.91 14.60
CA LEU A 260 -14.06 -10.29 14.00
C LEU A 260 -14.71 -11.45 14.77
N GLU A 261 -13.95 -12.37 15.36
CA GLU A 261 -14.46 -13.33 16.34
C GLU A 261 -15.12 -12.63 17.53
N SER A 262 -14.43 -11.66 18.15
CA SER A 262 -14.98 -10.86 19.26
C SER A 262 -16.27 -10.12 18.88
N LEU A 263 -16.34 -9.52 17.68
CA LEU A 263 -17.55 -8.88 17.17
C LEU A 263 -18.68 -9.90 16.93
N LEU A 264 -18.39 -11.03 16.29
CA LEU A 264 -19.35 -12.09 16.03
C LEU A 264 -19.89 -12.71 17.33
N GLN A 265 -19.08 -12.80 18.39
CA GLN A 265 -19.51 -13.20 19.74
C GLN A 265 -20.56 -12.26 20.35
N VAL A 266 -20.63 -11.00 19.91
CA VAL A 266 -21.61 -10.01 20.36
C VAL A 266 -22.85 -10.00 19.45
N LEU A 267 -22.67 -10.21 18.13
CA LEU A 267 -23.76 -10.26 17.15
C LEU A 267 -24.54 -11.59 17.18
N LEU A 268 -23.88 -12.73 17.42
CA LEU A 268 -24.45 -14.09 17.41
C LEU A 268 -24.79 -14.62 18.82
N ARG A 269 -25.05 -13.72 19.78
CA ARG A 269 -25.62 -14.12 21.08
C ARG A 269 -27.05 -14.63 20.90
N TRP A 270 -27.36 -15.74 21.56
CA TRP A 270 -28.72 -16.29 21.56
C TRP A 270 -29.70 -15.33 22.25
N ASP A 271 -29.35 -14.89 23.47
CA ASP A 271 -30.14 -13.95 24.28
C ASP A 271 -30.31 -12.60 23.56
N PRO A 272 -31.54 -12.20 23.18
CA PRO A 272 -31.81 -10.96 22.43
C PRO A 272 -31.63 -9.69 23.26
N ILE A 273 -31.56 -9.78 24.60
CA ILE A 273 -31.32 -8.64 25.51
C ILE A 273 -29.82 -8.32 25.56
N GLN A 274 -28.97 -9.34 25.54
CA GLN A 274 -27.50 -9.19 25.59
C GLN A 274 -26.85 -9.04 24.21
N ARG A 275 -27.56 -9.35 23.13
CA ARG A 275 -27.05 -9.26 21.75
C ARG A 275 -26.82 -7.81 21.35
N GLY A 276 -25.66 -7.53 20.76
CA GLY A 276 -25.20 -6.15 20.54
C GLY A 276 -24.41 -5.55 21.72
N GLY A 277 -24.45 -6.19 22.89
CA GLY A 277 -23.77 -5.74 24.11
C GLY A 277 -24.51 -4.59 24.81
N SER A 278 -23.84 -3.92 25.75
CA SER A 278 -24.37 -2.75 26.43
C SER A 278 -24.50 -1.55 25.49
N MET A 279 -25.45 -0.65 25.78
CA MET A 279 -25.49 0.70 25.22
C MET A 279 -24.50 1.60 25.95
N GLU A 280 -23.74 2.41 25.22
CA GLU A 280 -22.92 3.47 25.81
C GLU A 280 -23.82 4.61 26.33
N PRO A 281 -23.71 5.04 27.61
CA PRO A 281 -24.61 6.05 28.18
C PRO A 281 -24.55 7.43 27.52
N THR A 282 -23.44 7.77 26.85
CA THR A 282 -23.15 9.08 26.26
C THR A 282 -23.63 9.20 24.83
N THR A 283 -23.33 8.21 23.97
CA THR A 283 -23.70 8.22 22.55
C THR A 283 -24.99 7.44 22.25
N ASN A 284 -25.49 6.65 23.22
CA ASN A 284 -26.58 5.70 23.04
C ASN A 284 -26.32 4.66 21.93
N ARG A 285 -25.05 4.38 21.60
CA ARG A 285 -24.65 3.37 20.61
C ARG A 285 -24.39 2.02 21.28
N ALA A 286 -24.77 0.94 20.60
CA ALA A 286 -24.51 -0.42 21.06
C ALA A 286 -23.03 -0.78 20.94
N THR A 287 -22.55 -1.63 21.87
CA THR A 287 -21.15 -2.10 21.90
C THR A 287 -20.69 -2.71 20.58
N CYS A 288 -21.57 -3.41 19.84
CA CYS A 288 -21.23 -3.95 18.52
C CYS A 288 -20.77 -2.87 17.52
N PHE A 289 -21.41 -1.69 17.48
CA PHE A 289 -20.99 -0.61 16.58
C PHE A 289 -19.67 0.03 17.02
N MET A 290 -19.45 0.20 18.33
CA MET A 290 -18.16 0.68 18.86
C MET A 290 -17.01 -0.29 18.54
N LEU A 291 -17.26 -1.61 18.57
CA LEU A 291 -16.31 -2.63 18.12
C LEU A 291 -16.04 -2.53 16.62
N MET A 292 -17.07 -2.30 15.78
CA MET A 292 -16.88 -2.07 14.34
C MET A 292 -15.98 -0.86 14.07
N ASP A 293 -16.25 0.28 14.72
CA ASP A 293 -15.42 1.49 14.56
C ASP A 293 -13.98 1.26 15.03
N THR A 294 -13.80 0.51 16.12
CA THR A 294 -12.46 0.11 16.61
C THR A 294 -11.72 -0.71 15.56
N ILE A 295 -12.37 -1.72 14.96
CA ILE A 295 -11.79 -2.59 13.92
C ILE A 295 -11.45 -1.80 12.65
N LEU A 296 -12.32 -0.87 12.24
CA LEU A 296 -12.22 -0.13 10.99
C LEU A 296 -11.27 1.09 11.06
N SER A 297 -11.02 1.63 12.25
CA SER A 297 -10.14 2.79 12.45
C SER A 297 -8.66 2.43 12.57
N GLN A 298 -8.35 1.19 12.94
CA GLN A 298 -6.98 0.71 13.09
C GLN A 298 -6.23 0.67 11.75
N LYS A 299 -4.91 0.88 11.81
CA LYS A 299 -4.02 0.94 10.65
C LYS A 299 -3.05 -0.23 10.68
N TYR A 300 -3.03 -1.04 9.63
CA TYR A 300 -2.15 -2.20 9.50
C TYR A 300 -1.21 -2.07 8.32
N VAL A 301 -0.04 -2.69 8.43
CA VAL A 301 0.85 -2.99 7.32
C VAL A 301 1.02 -4.50 7.19
N HIS A 302 0.94 -5.02 5.96
CA HIS A 302 1.25 -6.42 5.67
C HIS A 302 2.64 -6.51 5.04
N ILE A 303 3.58 -7.14 5.72
CA ILE A 303 4.97 -7.22 5.28
C ILE A 303 5.22 -8.60 4.70
N LEU A 304 5.45 -8.67 3.39
CA LEU A 304 5.88 -9.89 2.71
C LEU A 304 7.38 -10.06 2.96
N ASN A 305 7.71 -11.05 3.78
CA ASN A 305 9.07 -11.49 3.97
C ASN A 305 9.50 -12.31 2.74
N MET A 306 10.31 -11.71 1.87
CA MET A 306 10.80 -12.37 0.65
C MET A 306 11.77 -13.52 0.92
N THR A 307 12.18 -13.80 2.17
CA THR A 307 13.07 -14.92 2.53
C THR A 307 12.36 -16.11 3.17
N SER A 308 11.09 -15.96 3.54
CA SER A 308 10.24 -17.09 4.01
C SER A 308 8.96 -17.26 3.19
N ALA A 309 8.68 -16.34 2.26
CA ALA A 309 7.40 -16.18 1.56
C ALA A 309 6.18 -15.99 2.50
N ARG A 310 6.41 -15.61 3.76
CA ARG A 310 5.35 -15.35 4.75
C ARG A 310 4.92 -13.88 4.75
N ILE A 311 3.66 -13.66 5.07
CA ILE A 311 3.09 -12.33 5.28
C ILE A 311 2.91 -12.13 6.78
N HIS A 312 3.59 -11.12 7.32
CA HIS A 312 3.47 -10.67 8.70
C HIS A 312 2.55 -9.44 8.73
N SER A 313 1.76 -9.24 9.79
CA SER A 313 0.78 -8.15 9.85
C SER A 313 0.94 -7.36 11.13
N PHE A 314 1.33 -6.09 11.01
CA PHE A 314 1.67 -5.24 12.16
C PHE A 314 0.67 -4.08 12.28
N LEU A 315 0.19 -3.83 13.50
CA LEU A 315 -0.56 -2.63 13.85
C LEU A 315 0.41 -1.43 13.90
N ILE A 316 0.11 -0.37 13.15
CA ILE A 316 0.86 0.88 13.15
C ILE A 316 0.18 1.88 14.07
N LYS A 317 0.89 2.35 15.10
CA LYS A 317 0.41 3.46 15.94
C LYS A 317 0.65 4.80 15.23
N PRO A 318 -0.20 5.84 15.42
CA PRO A 318 -0.09 7.10 14.68
C PRO A 318 1.30 7.75 14.72
N ASP A 319 1.93 7.73 15.89
CA ASP A 319 3.24 8.35 16.15
C ASP A 319 4.42 7.35 16.10
N GLU A 320 4.20 6.14 15.58
CA GLU A 320 5.24 5.12 15.53
C GLU A 320 6.36 5.48 14.54
N SER A 321 7.61 5.39 14.97
CA SER A 321 8.78 5.60 14.10
C SER A 321 9.04 4.37 13.22
N LEU A 322 9.67 4.56 12.06
CA LEU A 322 10.05 3.41 11.23
C LEU A 322 10.95 2.43 11.99
N LEU A 323 11.86 2.92 12.84
CA LEU A 323 12.74 2.09 13.65
C LEU A 323 11.96 1.20 14.63
N SER A 324 10.90 1.71 15.27
CA SER A 324 10.01 0.90 16.13
C SER A 324 9.40 -0.27 15.35
N LEU A 325 8.84 0.01 14.17
CA LEU A 325 8.31 -1.02 13.28
C LEU A 325 9.40 -2.03 12.89
N GLN A 326 10.63 -1.58 12.59
CA GLN A 326 11.75 -2.47 12.26
C GLN A 326 12.13 -3.39 13.44
N MET A 327 12.09 -2.92 14.70
CA MET A 327 12.31 -3.78 15.87
C MET A 327 11.18 -4.83 16.05
N HIS A 328 9.93 -4.46 15.76
CA HIS A 328 8.82 -5.41 15.75
C HIS A 328 8.98 -6.48 14.65
N ILE A 329 9.40 -6.08 13.44
CA ILE A 329 9.72 -7.00 12.34
C ILE A 329 10.87 -7.93 12.72
N GLU A 330 11.92 -7.43 13.37
CA GLU A 330 13.06 -8.23 13.85
C GLU A 330 12.61 -9.35 14.80
N THR A 331 11.68 -9.03 15.70
CA THR A 331 11.13 -9.99 16.68
C THR A 331 10.39 -11.15 16.00
N GLU A 332 9.64 -10.90 14.92
CA GLU A 332 8.89 -11.95 14.21
C GLU A 332 9.68 -12.67 13.11
N THR A 333 10.70 -12.03 12.53
CA THR A 333 11.41 -12.54 11.35
C THR A 333 12.84 -12.99 11.64
N GLY A 334 13.42 -12.61 12.78
CA GLY A 334 14.84 -12.79 13.10
C GLY A 334 15.78 -11.89 12.30
N ILE A 335 15.26 -10.94 11.52
CA ILE A 335 16.04 -10.05 10.66
C ILE A 335 16.40 -8.77 11.42
N ALA A 336 17.67 -8.60 11.76
CA ALA A 336 18.18 -7.39 12.41
C ALA A 336 17.73 -6.09 11.72
N ALA A 337 17.25 -5.09 12.47
CA ALA A 337 16.69 -3.84 11.93
C ALA A 337 17.61 -3.14 10.90
N ALA A 338 18.93 -3.15 11.12
CA ALA A 338 19.93 -2.58 10.21
C ALA A 338 20.05 -3.31 8.84
N ASN A 339 19.57 -4.55 8.78
CA ASN A 339 19.62 -5.44 7.61
C ASN A 339 18.27 -5.59 6.90
N GLN A 340 17.21 -4.92 7.39
CA GLN A 340 15.91 -4.86 6.74
C GLN A 340 15.90 -3.76 5.68
N GLU A 341 15.75 -4.13 4.40
CA GLU A 341 15.34 -3.17 3.39
C GLU A 341 13.84 -3.34 3.09
N LEU A 342 13.06 -2.34 3.49
CA LEU A 342 11.62 -2.31 3.30
C LEU A 342 11.29 -1.53 2.02
N LEU A 343 10.76 -2.24 1.01
CA LEU A 343 10.38 -1.67 -0.30
C LEU A 343 8.86 -1.59 -0.47
N LEU A 344 8.37 -0.46 -0.98
CA LEU A 344 7.00 -0.34 -1.51
C LEU A 344 6.86 -1.07 -2.85
N GLU A 345 5.63 -1.34 -3.32
CA GLU A 345 5.36 -1.93 -4.65
C GLU A 345 6.02 -1.19 -5.82
N THR A 346 6.27 0.11 -5.65
CA THR A 346 6.96 0.98 -6.60
C THR A 346 8.47 0.76 -6.64
N GLY A 347 9.03 -0.09 -5.77
CA GLY A 347 10.47 -0.31 -5.55
C GLY A 347 11.17 0.83 -4.81
N ILE A 348 10.42 1.72 -4.16
CA ILE A 348 10.97 2.80 -3.34
C ILE A 348 11.22 2.26 -1.94
N SER A 349 12.44 2.41 -1.44
CA SER A 349 12.80 2.10 -0.05
C SER A 349 12.19 3.15 0.89
N LEU A 350 11.71 2.72 2.06
CA LEU A 350 11.13 3.62 3.06
C LEU A 350 12.13 4.67 3.56
N ASP A 351 11.63 5.85 3.95
CA ASP A 351 12.45 6.94 4.48
C ASP A 351 12.55 6.81 6.02
N PRO A 352 13.74 6.56 6.61
CA PRO A 352 13.89 6.42 8.06
C PRO A 352 13.53 7.67 8.87
N ARG A 353 13.44 8.84 8.22
CA ARG A 353 13.09 10.12 8.84
C ARG A 353 11.57 10.34 8.93
N LYS A 354 10.77 9.47 8.32
CA LYS A 354 9.30 9.52 8.33
C LYS A 354 8.74 8.48 9.31
N PRO A 355 7.56 8.72 9.89
CA PRO A 355 6.87 7.74 10.73
C PRO A 355 6.54 6.46 9.94
N ALA A 356 6.27 5.38 10.66
CA ALA A 356 5.83 4.09 10.12
C ALA A 356 4.47 4.19 9.40
N SER A 357 3.68 5.24 9.64
CA SER A 357 2.47 5.53 8.86
C SER A 357 2.73 5.78 7.37
N GLN A 358 3.98 6.04 6.94
CA GLN A 358 4.35 6.03 5.51
C GLN A 358 4.10 4.68 4.81
N CYS A 359 4.04 3.59 5.58
CA CYS A 359 3.73 2.24 5.13
C CYS A 359 2.25 2.04 4.82
N VAL A 360 1.41 2.89 5.44
CA VAL A 360 -0.04 2.86 5.35
C VAL A 360 -0.44 3.78 4.21
N LEU A 361 -1.07 3.24 3.19
CA LEU A 361 -1.55 4.04 2.07
C LEU A 361 -2.88 4.69 2.48
N ASP A 362 -2.79 5.87 3.09
CA ASP A 362 -3.94 6.66 3.53
C ASP A 362 -4.73 7.22 2.33
N GLY A 363 -5.66 6.41 1.85
CA GLY A 363 -6.75 6.80 0.97
C GLY A 363 -8.03 6.12 1.43
N VAL A 364 -9.06 6.91 1.71
CA VAL A 364 -10.35 6.41 2.22
C VAL A 364 -10.95 5.35 1.27
N VAL A 365 -11.58 4.33 1.86
CA VAL A 365 -12.31 3.19 1.23
C VAL A 365 -11.45 2.05 0.66
N TRP A 366 -11.61 0.89 1.34
CA TRP A 366 -11.14 -0.49 1.12
C TRP A 366 -11.38 -1.09 -0.30
N SER A 367 -10.80 -0.50 -1.34
CA SER A 367 -10.93 -1.02 -2.71
C SER A 367 -10.31 -2.42 -2.90
N LEU A 368 -10.69 -3.10 -4.00
CA LEU A 368 -10.02 -4.32 -4.47
C LEU A 368 -8.54 -4.12 -4.87
N LYS A 369 -8.08 -2.86 -5.03
CA LYS A 369 -6.64 -2.53 -5.10
C LYS A 369 -6.01 -2.36 -3.73
N PHE A 370 -6.79 -2.11 -2.66
CA PHE A 370 -6.24 -1.81 -1.33
C PHE A 370 -5.62 -3.01 -0.62
N ILE A 371 -6.02 -4.25 -0.92
CA ILE A 371 -5.28 -5.46 -0.45
C ILE A 371 -4.01 -5.78 -1.26
N ARG A 372 -3.76 -5.07 -2.36
CA ARG A 372 -2.40 -4.95 -2.93
C ARG A 372 -1.60 -3.78 -2.31
N SER A 373 -2.26 -2.93 -1.53
CA SER A 373 -1.82 -1.58 -1.18
C SER A 373 -1.33 -1.45 0.26
N ALA A 374 -0.45 -2.35 0.68
CA ALA A 374 0.53 -2.14 1.74
C ALA A 374 1.51 -3.33 1.83
N THR A 375 1.66 -4.15 0.78
CA THR A 375 2.65 -5.24 0.77
C THR A 375 4.04 -4.65 0.71
N ILE A 376 4.61 -4.39 1.89
CA ILE A 376 6.00 -3.98 2.01
C ILE A 376 6.85 -5.22 1.85
N ILE A 377 7.72 -5.15 0.86
CA ILE A 377 8.54 -6.23 0.38
C ILE A 377 9.85 -6.11 1.16
N SER A 378 10.00 -6.93 2.20
CA SER A 378 11.24 -7.00 2.95
C SER A 378 12.25 -7.77 2.12
N VAL A 379 13.28 -7.07 1.65
CA VAL A 379 14.43 -7.62 0.96
C VAL A 379 15.62 -7.62 1.93
N LEU A 380 16.23 -8.77 2.15
CA LEU A 380 17.40 -8.87 3.02
C LEU A 380 18.59 -8.12 2.43
N LYS A 381 19.31 -7.38 3.27
CA LYS A 381 20.59 -6.76 2.93
C LYS A 381 21.79 -7.72 3.01
N HIS A 382 21.63 -8.90 3.61
CA HIS A 382 22.76 -9.73 4.08
C HIS A 382 22.91 -11.14 3.49
N LEU A 383 22.11 -11.55 2.49
CA LEU A 383 22.30 -12.84 1.80
C LEU A 383 23.55 -12.90 0.88
N VAL A 384 24.39 -11.86 0.88
CA VAL A 384 25.58 -11.77 0.01
C VAL A 384 26.89 -12.10 0.76
N GLN A 385 26.89 -12.14 2.09
CA GLN A 385 28.15 -12.19 2.86
C GLN A 385 28.75 -13.60 3.02
N ASP A 386 27.95 -14.67 2.89
CA ASP A 386 28.38 -16.06 3.15
C ASP A 386 28.71 -16.88 1.87
N ASN A 387 28.76 -16.27 0.68
CA ASN A 387 28.91 -16.95 -0.62
C ASN A 387 27.86 -18.04 -0.94
N SER A 388 26.86 -18.26 -0.08
CA SER A 388 25.67 -19.06 -0.39
C SER A 388 24.85 -18.34 -1.46
N SER A 389 25.13 -18.69 -2.73
CA SER A 389 24.46 -18.16 -3.92
C SER A 389 23.10 -18.80 -4.18
N VAL A 390 22.59 -19.59 -3.23
CA VAL A 390 21.37 -20.36 -3.34
C VAL A 390 20.43 -19.95 -2.20
N TYR A 391 19.23 -19.52 -2.59
CA TYR A 391 18.11 -19.46 -1.68
C TYR A 391 17.63 -20.91 -1.45
N GLU A 392 18.22 -21.58 -0.46
CA GLU A 392 17.70 -22.86 -0.01
C GLU A 392 16.45 -22.61 0.83
N GLY A 393 15.34 -23.21 0.43
CA GLY A 393 14.10 -23.18 1.19
C GLY A 393 14.28 -23.81 2.58
N PRO A 394 13.37 -23.50 3.51
CA PRO A 394 12.00 -23.95 3.27
C PRO A 394 11.04 -22.81 2.95
N PHE A 395 10.57 -22.76 1.71
CA PHE A 395 9.26 -22.17 1.44
C PHE A 395 8.23 -23.01 2.19
N ALA A 396 7.70 -22.48 3.29
CA ALA A 396 6.59 -23.08 4.00
C ALA A 396 5.32 -22.88 3.16
N GLY A 397 5.19 -23.68 2.08
CA GLY A 397 4.03 -23.67 1.20
C GLY A 397 2.74 -23.88 1.99
N ARG A 398 1.61 -23.41 1.44
CA ARG A 398 0.29 -23.61 2.06
C ARG A 398 0.12 -25.07 2.45
N LYS A 399 -0.24 -25.34 3.70
CA LYS A 399 -0.61 -26.69 4.11
C LYS A 399 -1.88 -27.07 3.38
N LEU A 400 -1.88 -28.24 2.75
CA LEU A 400 -3.06 -28.79 2.10
C LEU A 400 -4.11 -29.11 3.19
N PRO A 401 -5.36 -28.63 3.09
CA PRO A 401 -6.41 -28.93 4.08
C PRO A 401 -6.64 -30.45 4.20
N GLU A 402 -6.93 -30.95 5.41
CA GLU A 402 -6.86 -32.39 5.72
C GLU A 402 -7.79 -33.26 4.86
N HIS A 403 -8.99 -32.77 4.55
CA HIS A 403 -9.96 -33.48 3.71
C HIS A 403 -9.62 -33.37 2.21
N VAL A 404 -8.89 -32.33 1.77
CA VAL A 404 -8.30 -32.29 0.42
C VAL A 404 -7.16 -33.30 0.35
N ASN A 405 -6.28 -33.35 1.36
CA ASN A 405 -5.22 -34.34 1.48
C ASN A 405 -5.77 -35.78 1.50
N TYR A 406 -6.92 -36.02 2.13
CA TYR A 406 -7.61 -37.31 2.08
C TYR A 406 -8.02 -37.71 0.64
N VAL A 407 -8.66 -36.80 -0.12
CA VAL A 407 -9.06 -37.07 -1.51
C VAL A 407 -7.86 -37.11 -2.48
N VAL A 408 -6.77 -36.38 -2.20
CA VAL A 408 -5.52 -36.47 -2.98
C VAL A 408 -4.81 -37.81 -2.76
N ARG A 409 -4.96 -38.44 -1.59
CA ARG A 409 -4.42 -39.79 -1.30
C ARG A 409 -5.25 -40.91 -1.93
N ASP A 410 -6.57 -40.75 -2.02
CA ASP A 410 -7.46 -41.66 -2.76
C ASP A 410 -8.41 -40.88 -3.67
N ALA A 411 -7.97 -40.66 -4.91
CA ALA A 411 -8.75 -39.93 -5.91
C ALA A 411 -10.01 -40.66 -6.41
N LYS A 412 -10.26 -41.90 -5.98
CA LYS A 412 -11.46 -42.69 -6.34
C LYS A 412 -12.50 -42.78 -5.22
N VAL A 413 -12.25 -42.14 -4.07
CA VAL A 413 -13.16 -42.20 -2.92
C VAL A 413 -14.53 -41.58 -3.24
N LEU A 414 -15.60 -42.34 -2.99
CA LEU A 414 -16.97 -41.91 -3.20
C LEU A 414 -17.50 -41.18 -1.96
N LEU A 415 -17.51 -39.85 -2.01
CA LEU A 415 -18.04 -39.00 -0.94
C LEU A 415 -19.46 -38.49 -1.27
N PRO A 416 -20.36 -38.33 -0.27
CA PRO A 416 -21.65 -37.66 -0.45
C PRO A 416 -21.49 -36.24 -1.01
N ASN A 417 -22.46 -35.77 -1.81
CA ASN A 417 -22.41 -34.45 -2.46
C ASN A 417 -22.19 -33.27 -1.49
N VAL A 418 -22.72 -33.37 -0.26
CA VAL A 418 -22.50 -32.36 0.80
C VAL A 418 -21.01 -32.26 1.18
N GLN A 419 -20.33 -33.40 1.33
CA GLN A 419 -18.89 -33.45 1.63
C GLN A 419 -18.05 -33.04 0.41
N LEU A 420 -18.41 -33.52 -0.79
CA LEU A 420 -17.75 -33.12 -2.04
C LEU A 420 -17.75 -31.60 -2.24
N ARG A 421 -18.87 -30.91 -2.00
CA ARG A 421 -18.93 -29.44 -2.12
C ARG A 421 -17.92 -28.74 -1.21
N LYS A 422 -17.73 -29.22 0.02
CA LYS A 422 -16.71 -28.71 0.93
C LYS A 422 -15.29 -28.99 0.40
N VAL A 423 -14.97 -30.26 0.10
CA VAL A 423 -13.62 -30.64 -0.35
C VAL A 423 -13.21 -29.93 -1.63
N TRP A 424 -14.10 -29.85 -2.62
CA TRP A 424 -13.81 -29.16 -3.89
C TRP A 424 -13.72 -27.63 -3.71
N GLY A 425 -14.52 -27.03 -2.83
CA GLY A 425 -14.38 -25.62 -2.48
C GLY A 425 -13.01 -25.33 -1.87
N GLU A 426 -12.59 -26.13 -0.88
CA GLU A 426 -11.29 -25.96 -0.23
C GLU A 426 -10.11 -26.25 -1.16
N ALA A 427 -10.25 -27.19 -2.10
CA ALA A 427 -9.27 -27.43 -3.16
C ALA A 427 -9.16 -26.25 -4.14
N VAL A 428 -10.29 -25.66 -4.56
CA VAL A 428 -10.32 -24.46 -5.42
C VAL A 428 -9.69 -23.27 -4.69
N ASN A 429 -10.03 -23.06 -3.43
CA ASN A 429 -9.42 -22.02 -2.59
C ASN A 429 -7.91 -22.23 -2.41
N TYR A 430 -7.45 -23.47 -2.23
CA TYR A 430 -6.02 -23.79 -2.18
C TYR A 430 -5.28 -23.40 -3.47
N VAL A 431 -5.83 -23.77 -4.65
CA VAL A 431 -5.25 -23.43 -5.95
C VAL A 431 -5.28 -21.92 -6.23
N CYS A 432 -6.39 -21.24 -5.92
CA CYS A 432 -6.49 -19.78 -5.99
C CYS A 432 -5.48 -19.11 -5.04
N GLY A 433 -5.29 -19.67 -3.85
CA GLY A 433 -4.30 -19.25 -2.87
C GLY A 433 -2.87 -19.32 -3.38
N LEU A 434 -2.47 -20.44 -4.00
CA LEU A 434 -1.15 -20.58 -4.62
C LEU A 434 -0.91 -19.56 -5.74
N LYS A 435 -1.93 -19.29 -6.57
CA LYS A 435 -1.87 -18.26 -7.61
C LYS A 435 -1.69 -16.85 -7.03
N ASP A 436 -2.42 -16.53 -5.96
CA ASP A 436 -2.33 -15.24 -5.27
C ASP A 436 -0.98 -15.08 -4.54
N ASP A 437 -0.44 -16.15 -3.94
CA ASP A 437 0.90 -16.17 -3.33
C ASP A 437 1.99 -15.92 -4.39
N TYR A 438 1.91 -16.60 -5.54
CA TYR A 438 2.83 -16.37 -6.66
C TYR A 438 2.75 -14.93 -7.17
N SER A 439 1.54 -14.36 -7.33
CA SER A 439 1.37 -12.95 -7.70
C SER A 439 2.08 -12.01 -6.73
N ARG A 440 1.97 -12.27 -5.42
CA ARG A 440 2.63 -11.46 -4.37
C ARG A 440 4.16 -11.57 -4.44
N LEU A 441 4.71 -12.77 -4.58
CA LEU A 441 6.15 -12.97 -4.73
C LEU A 441 6.70 -12.31 -6.01
N PHE A 442 5.94 -12.36 -7.11
CA PHE A 442 6.28 -11.66 -8.35
C PHE A 442 6.22 -10.13 -8.20
N GLN A 443 5.23 -9.60 -7.47
CA GLN A 443 5.21 -8.17 -7.08
C GLN A 443 6.46 -7.81 -6.24
N GLY A 444 6.87 -8.71 -5.34
CA GLY A 444 8.12 -8.68 -4.58
C GLY A 444 9.36 -8.49 -5.46
N GLN A 445 9.59 -9.44 -6.36
CA GLN A 445 10.71 -9.41 -7.32
C GLN A 445 10.67 -8.15 -8.20
N ARG A 446 9.48 -7.71 -8.63
CA ARG A 446 9.31 -6.49 -9.44
C ARG A 446 9.69 -5.23 -8.67
N ALA A 447 9.34 -5.10 -7.40
CA ALA A 447 9.77 -3.96 -6.57
C ALA A 447 11.29 -3.95 -6.37
N ALA A 448 11.90 -5.12 -6.12
CA ALA A 448 13.35 -5.25 -6.02
C ALA A 448 14.06 -4.83 -7.33
N MET A 449 13.54 -5.24 -8.49
CA MET A 449 14.02 -4.79 -9.81
C MET A 449 13.87 -3.28 -9.99
N LEU A 450 12.72 -2.69 -9.64
CA LEU A 450 12.51 -1.23 -9.72
C LEU A 450 13.45 -0.46 -8.80
N SER A 451 13.79 -1.02 -7.62
CA SER A 451 14.81 -0.48 -6.72
C SER A 451 16.19 -0.53 -7.38
N LEU A 452 16.62 -1.70 -7.87
CA LEU A 452 17.89 -1.91 -8.58
C LEU A 452 18.08 -0.94 -9.76
N LEU A 453 17.05 -0.73 -10.58
CA LEU A 453 17.08 0.20 -11.70
C LEU A 453 17.28 1.66 -11.27
N ARG A 454 16.73 2.08 -10.11
CA ARG A 454 17.02 3.41 -9.54
C ARG A 454 18.47 3.53 -9.09
N TYR A 455 19.00 2.52 -8.40
CA TYR A 455 20.40 2.47 -7.99
C TYR A 455 21.34 2.54 -9.21
N ASN A 456 21.04 1.78 -10.28
CA ASN A 456 21.81 1.82 -11.54
C ASN A 456 21.74 3.20 -12.23
N SER A 457 20.57 3.85 -12.23
CA SER A 457 20.44 5.22 -12.77
C SER A 457 21.27 6.23 -11.98
N ASN A 458 21.28 6.15 -10.65
CA ASN A 458 22.10 7.02 -9.81
C ASN A 458 23.61 6.75 -10.00
N LEU A 459 24.02 5.48 -10.03
CA LEU A 459 25.40 5.08 -10.33
C LEU A 459 25.86 5.62 -11.69
N THR A 460 25.00 5.51 -12.71
CA THR A 460 25.28 6.03 -14.06
C THR A 460 25.43 7.54 -14.07
N LYS A 461 24.59 8.29 -13.33
CA LYS A 461 24.75 9.75 -13.18
C LYS A 461 26.08 10.11 -12.51
N MET A 462 26.43 9.43 -11.42
CA MET A 462 27.70 9.65 -10.71
C MET A 462 28.91 9.33 -11.59
N LYS A 463 28.86 8.24 -12.38
CA LYS A 463 29.85 7.91 -13.41
C LYS A 463 30.03 9.07 -14.40
N MET A 464 28.95 9.60 -14.97
CA MET A 464 29.05 10.69 -15.95
C MET A 464 29.66 11.96 -15.37
N THR A 465 29.31 12.31 -14.13
CA THR A 465 29.94 13.42 -13.39
C THR A 465 31.42 13.16 -13.13
N MET A 466 31.79 11.95 -12.69
CA MET A 466 33.18 11.56 -12.44
C MET A 466 34.03 11.63 -13.70
N PHE A 467 33.53 11.09 -14.83
CA PHE A 467 34.20 11.17 -16.12
C PHE A 467 34.36 12.62 -16.58
N SER A 468 33.30 13.44 -16.52
CA SER A 468 33.36 14.87 -16.86
C SER A 468 34.42 15.60 -16.03
N ASN A 469 34.40 15.45 -14.70
CA ASN A 469 35.35 16.09 -13.81
C ASN A 469 36.79 15.60 -14.06
N SER A 470 36.97 14.32 -14.37
CA SER A 470 38.26 13.76 -14.75
C SER A 470 38.81 14.36 -16.05
N GLN A 471 37.98 14.53 -17.08
CA GLN A 471 38.41 15.17 -18.33
C GLN A 471 38.73 16.65 -18.12
N GLN A 472 37.97 17.36 -17.27
CA GLN A 472 38.28 18.74 -16.90
C GLN A 472 39.59 18.86 -16.12
N LEU A 473 39.84 17.99 -15.13
CA LEU A 473 41.10 17.95 -14.39
C LEU A 473 42.27 17.64 -15.32
N LYS A 474 42.12 16.67 -16.23
CA LYS A 474 43.14 16.34 -17.24
C LYS A 474 43.44 17.53 -18.16
N ALA A 475 42.42 18.17 -18.73
CA ALA A 475 42.61 19.35 -19.58
C ALA A 475 43.28 20.52 -18.84
N LYS A 476 42.93 20.75 -17.57
CA LYS A 476 43.61 21.74 -16.72
C LYS A 476 45.04 21.34 -16.40
N LEU A 477 45.33 20.06 -16.19
CA LEU A 477 46.67 19.54 -15.94
C LEU A 477 47.54 19.66 -17.19
N ASP A 478 47.01 19.29 -18.35
CA ASP A 478 47.69 19.42 -19.65
C ASP A 478 48.01 20.91 -19.94
N PHE A 479 47.06 21.82 -19.65
CA PHE A 479 47.29 23.28 -19.73
C PHE A 479 48.35 23.76 -18.74
N PHE A 480 48.29 23.33 -17.47
CA PHE A 480 49.28 23.67 -16.45
C PHE A 480 50.66 23.14 -16.83
N GLN A 481 50.75 21.90 -17.33
CA GLN A 481 51.98 21.27 -17.80
C GLN A 481 52.56 22.00 -19.01
N CYS A 482 51.74 22.34 -20.01
CA CYS A 482 52.20 23.15 -21.14
C CYS A 482 52.70 24.51 -20.67
N SER A 483 51.98 25.16 -19.76
CA SER A 483 52.31 26.50 -19.30
C SER A 483 53.53 26.54 -18.37
N ILE A 484 53.69 25.57 -17.45
CA ILE A 484 54.92 25.45 -16.65
C ILE A 484 56.09 24.96 -17.50
N LYS A 485 55.87 24.15 -18.55
CA LYS A 485 56.90 23.76 -19.51
C LYS A 485 57.34 24.94 -20.36
N LEU A 486 56.45 25.84 -20.77
CA LEU A 486 56.80 27.10 -21.43
C LEU A 486 57.56 28.06 -20.49
N ASP A 487 57.10 28.21 -19.24
CA ASP A 487 57.80 29.03 -18.24
C ASP A 487 59.19 28.43 -17.96
N LEU A 488 59.28 27.10 -17.79
CA LEU A 488 60.54 26.37 -17.67
C LEU A 488 61.36 26.41 -18.96
N GLU A 489 60.82 26.47 -20.16
CA GLU A 489 61.57 26.59 -21.42
C GLU A 489 62.15 27.99 -21.57
N LYS A 490 61.38 29.03 -21.26
CA LYS A 490 61.89 30.42 -21.20
C LYS A 490 62.89 30.63 -20.07
N TYR A 491 62.77 29.89 -18.97
CA TYR A 491 63.75 29.86 -17.87
C TYR A 491 64.92 28.90 -18.12
N SER A 492 64.77 27.89 -19.00
CA SER A 492 65.79 26.86 -19.29
C SER A 492 66.58 27.09 -20.58
N GLU A 493 66.12 28.02 -21.42
CA GLU A 493 66.99 28.94 -22.15
C GLU A 493 68.00 29.66 -21.21
N GLN A 494 67.88 29.51 -19.87
CA GLN A 494 68.89 29.84 -18.85
C GLN A 494 69.29 28.71 -17.84
N MET A 495 68.87 27.42 -18.01
CA MET A 495 69.37 26.15 -17.35
C MET A 495 68.31 24.99 -17.26
N ALA A 496 68.73 23.72 -17.39
CA ALA A 496 67.90 22.58 -17.86
C ALA A 496 67.24 21.59 -16.83
N TYR A 497 66.21 20.85 -17.33
CA TYR A 497 65.45 19.70 -16.75
C TYR A 497 64.59 19.96 -15.48
N GLY A 498 63.44 19.30 -15.20
CA GLY A 498 62.64 18.23 -15.84
C GLY A 498 61.24 18.10 -15.16
N ILE A 499 60.34 17.19 -15.59
CA ILE A 499 58.90 17.16 -15.19
C ILE A 499 58.50 15.90 -14.37
N CYS A 500 57.60 16.05 -13.39
CA CYS A 500 57.02 14.97 -12.57
C CYS A 500 55.54 14.65 -12.92
N LYS A 501 55.11 13.39 -12.70
CA LYS A 501 53.75 12.84 -12.98
C LYS A 501 52.90 12.75 -11.72
N TYR A 502 51.59 13.07 -11.76
CA TYR A 502 50.63 12.50 -10.79
C TYR A 502 49.16 12.40 -11.28
N CYS A 503 48.40 11.58 -10.53
CA CYS A 503 47.03 11.09 -10.70
C CYS A 503 46.82 10.08 -11.84
N SER A 504 46.37 8.86 -11.49
CA SER A 504 46.33 7.73 -12.43
C SER A 504 45.03 7.70 -13.24
N ALA A 505 45.14 7.72 -14.56
CA ALA A 505 44.00 7.44 -15.44
C ALA A 505 43.54 5.96 -15.34
N ALA A 506 44.37 5.09 -14.74
CA ALA A 506 44.12 3.66 -14.60
C ALA A 506 43.01 3.34 -13.58
N GLU A 507 42.98 4.02 -12.43
CA GLU A 507 41.94 3.81 -11.41
C GLU A 507 40.54 4.17 -11.93
N ILE A 508 40.45 5.27 -12.69
CA ILE A 508 39.21 5.73 -13.31
C ILE A 508 38.76 4.75 -14.42
N GLY A 509 39.68 4.30 -15.28
CA GLY A 509 39.37 3.30 -16.31
C GLY A 509 38.86 1.98 -15.73
N HIS A 510 39.48 1.48 -14.65
CA HIS A 510 39.04 0.26 -13.95
C HIS A 510 37.65 0.41 -13.30
N LEU A 511 37.33 1.59 -12.74
CA LEU A 511 35.98 1.88 -12.25
C LEU A 511 34.96 1.94 -13.41
N GLU A 512 35.31 2.57 -14.54
CA GLU A 512 34.42 2.62 -15.70
C GLU A 512 34.10 1.23 -16.27
N GLU A 513 35.10 0.36 -16.41
CA GLU A 513 34.94 -1.01 -16.90
C GLU A 513 34.02 -1.83 -15.99
N ARG A 514 34.24 -1.77 -14.66
CA ARG A 514 33.37 -2.43 -13.67
C ARG A 514 31.92 -1.93 -13.71
N ILE A 515 31.71 -0.62 -13.88
CA ILE A 515 30.36 -0.04 -13.99
C ILE A 515 29.68 -0.47 -15.29
N VAL A 516 30.40 -0.52 -16.42
CA VAL A 516 29.83 -0.95 -17.72
C VAL A 516 29.50 -2.44 -17.73
N GLY A 517 30.35 -3.29 -17.14
CA GLY A 517 30.06 -4.71 -16.94
C GLY A 517 28.80 -4.94 -16.11
N LEU A 518 28.71 -4.28 -14.94
CA LEU A 518 27.54 -4.36 -14.07
C LEU A 518 26.26 -3.81 -14.71
N HIS A 519 26.36 -2.72 -15.48
CA HIS A 519 25.22 -2.19 -16.22
C HIS A 519 24.71 -3.19 -17.27
N SER A 520 25.62 -3.90 -17.94
CA SER A 520 25.29 -4.93 -18.93
C SER A 520 24.59 -6.13 -18.28
N GLU A 521 25.12 -6.61 -17.14
CA GLU A 521 24.50 -7.66 -16.31
C GLU A 521 23.05 -7.31 -15.92
N ILE A 522 22.80 -6.06 -15.51
CA ILE A 522 21.45 -5.56 -15.16
C ILE A 522 20.52 -5.49 -16.39
N VAL A 523 21.03 -5.07 -17.55
CA VAL A 523 20.25 -5.01 -18.80
C VAL A 523 19.88 -6.42 -19.29
N GLU A 524 20.76 -7.41 -19.13
CA GLU A 524 20.44 -8.82 -19.41
C GLU A 524 19.35 -9.36 -18.47
N LEU A 525 19.46 -9.08 -17.17
CA LEU A 525 18.42 -9.44 -16.19
C LEU A 525 17.05 -8.79 -16.47
N GLN A 526 17.02 -7.61 -17.09
CA GLN A 526 15.77 -6.96 -17.53
C GLN A 526 15.21 -7.53 -18.85
N ARG A 527 16.09 -8.08 -19.71
CA ARG A 527 15.72 -8.72 -20.99
C ARG A 527 15.32 -10.18 -20.83
N SER A 528 15.80 -10.83 -19.76
CA SER A 528 15.45 -12.18 -19.33
C SER A 528 13.94 -12.47 -19.44
N PRO A 529 13.52 -13.62 -20.04
CA PRO A 529 12.11 -13.99 -20.09
C PRO A 529 11.51 -14.21 -18.69
N TYR A 530 12.35 -14.55 -17.69
CA TYR A 530 11.96 -14.71 -16.28
C TYR A 530 11.48 -13.40 -15.64
N ALA A 531 11.86 -12.23 -16.18
CA ALA A 531 11.33 -10.94 -15.75
C ALA A 531 9.93 -10.62 -16.34
N ARG A 532 9.39 -11.47 -17.25
CA ARG A 532 8.17 -11.18 -18.03
C ARG A 532 7.11 -12.28 -18.01
N ARG A 533 7.48 -13.55 -17.82
CA ARG A 533 6.54 -14.69 -17.85
C ARG A 533 6.14 -15.13 -16.45
N HIS A 534 4.89 -15.53 -16.29
CA HIS A 534 4.42 -16.24 -15.10
C HIS A 534 4.84 -17.71 -15.17
N GLY A 535 5.46 -18.25 -14.12
CA GLY A 535 5.59 -19.70 -13.88
C GLY A 535 6.99 -20.27 -13.66
N GLU A 536 8.07 -19.51 -13.86
CA GLU A 536 9.45 -20.02 -13.75
C GLU A 536 10.22 -19.41 -12.56
N VAL A 537 11.39 -20.00 -12.24
CA VAL A 537 12.15 -19.77 -11.00
C VAL A 537 12.51 -18.29 -10.79
N MET A 538 12.33 -17.82 -9.54
CA MET A 538 12.51 -16.42 -9.17
C MET A 538 13.99 -16.02 -9.17
N GLU A 539 14.45 -15.26 -10.17
CA GLU A 539 15.84 -14.74 -10.26
C GLU A 539 16.16 -13.63 -9.21
N ALA A 540 15.42 -13.54 -8.10
CA ALA A 540 15.55 -12.50 -7.08
C ALA A 540 16.98 -12.38 -6.52
N PHE A 541 17.73 -13.49 -6.44
CA PHE A 541 19.12 -13.51 -5.98
C PHE A 541 20.06 -12.72 -6.89
N LYS A 542 19.93 -12.84 -8.21
CA LYS A 542 20.75 -12.10 -9.18
C LYS A 542 20.50 -10.59 -9.08
N LEU A 543 19.24 -10.19 -8.85
CA LEU A 543 18.87 -8.79 -8.62
C LEU A 543 19.52 -8.24 -7.35
N LEU A 544 19.49 -9.02 -6.26
CA LEU A 544 20.07 -8.62 -4.98
C LEU A 544 21.60 -8.55 -5.02
N ALA A 545 22.25 -9.52 -5.67
CA ALA A 545 23.69 -9.51 -5.91
C ALA A 545 24.12 -8.31 -6.77
N CYS A 546 23.40 -8.00 -7.87
CA CYS A 546 23.65 -6.79 -8.66
C CYS A 546 23.49 -5.52 -7.81
N LYS A 547 22.50 -5.48 -6.91
CA LYS A 547 22.28 -4.33 -6.03
C LYS A 547 23.44 -4.14 -5.04
N GLN A 548 23.93 -5.22 -4.43
CA GLN A 548 25.08 -5.14 -3.53
C GLN A 548 26.34 -4.68 -4.28
N LYS A 549 26.60 -5.21 -5.49
CA LYS A 549 27.69 -4.73 -6.36
C LYS A 549 27.61 -3.22 -6.64
N ILE A 550 26.41 -2.63 -6.76
CA ILE A 550 26.26 -1.16 -6.87
C ILE A 550 26.62 -0.47 -5.55
N ILE A 551 26.09 -0.96 -4.43
CA ILE A 551 26.33 -0.38 -3.10
C ILE A 551 27.84 -0.36 -2.78
N ASP A 552 28.57 -1.43 -3.09
CA ASP A 552 30.02 -1.55 -2.87
C ASP A 552 30.84 -0.63 -3.80
N LEU A 553 30.29 -0.22 -4.95
CA LEU A 553 30.94 0.71 -5.87
C LEU A 553 30.74 2.19 -5.49
N LEU A 554 29.65 2.54 -4.81
CA LEU A 554 29.32 3.94 -4.49
C LEU A 554 30.44 4.67 -3.70
N PRO A 555 30.97 4.15 -2.57
CA PRO A 555 32.02 4.83 -1.81
C PRO A 555 33.30 5.06 -2.62
N ASN A 556 33.65 4.13 -3.51
CA ASN A 556 34.84 4.24 -4.36
C ASN A 556 34.71 5.39 -5.37
N ILE A 557 33.50 5.62 -5.90
CA ILE A 557 33.21 6.72 -6.82
C ILE A 557 33.17 8.06 -6.06
N GLU A 558 32.60 8.09 -4.85
CA GLU A 558 32.59 9.29 -4.00
C GLU A 558 34.01 9.71 -3.61
N GLN A 559 34.84 8.78 -3.13
CA GLN A 559 36.27 9.00 -2.85
C GLN A 559 37.02 9.51 -4.09
N THR A 560 36.76 8.94 -5.26
CA THR A 560 37.39 9.36 -6.53
C THR A 560 36.96 10.78 -6.92
N LEU A 561 35.68 11.12 -6.76
CA LEU A 561 35.15 12.47 -7.02
C LEU A 561 35.77 13.53 -6.09
N ASP A 562 35.94 13.22 -4.81
CA ASP A 562 36.58 14.14 -3.88
C ASP A 562 38.09 14.27 -4.15
N ASN A 563 38.79 13.17 -4.44
CA ASN A 563 40.20 13.21 -4.87
C ASN A 563 40.39 14.09 -6.14
N ILE A 564 39.50 13.98 -7.13
CA ILE A 564 39.51 14.84 -8.34
C ILE A 564 39.33 16.32 -7.95
N ARG A 565 38.37 16.61 -7.07
CA ARG A 565 38.07 17.96 -6.57
C ARG A 565 39.21 18.57 -5.77
N GLU A 566 39.93 17.78 -4.97
CA GLU A 566 41.12 18.24 -4.23
C GLU A 566 42.30 18.52 -5.16
N ASN A 567 42.57 17.61 -6.10
CA ASN A 567 43.60 17.81 -7.12
C ASN A 567 43.34 19.06 -7.97
N GLU A 568 42.08 19.32 -8.34
CA GLU A 568 41.69 20.53 -9.06
C GLU A 568 41.96 21.80 -8.24
N LYS A 569 41.60 21.82 -6.95
CA LYS A 569 41.90 22.93 -6.03
C LYS A 569 43.41 23.16 -5.88
N MET A 570 44.20 22.08 -5.77
CA MET A 570 45.66 22.15 -5.66
C MET A 570 46.27 22.73 -6.94
N LEU A 571 45.84 22.26 -8.11
CA LEU A 571 46.32 22.73 -9.40
C LEU A 571 46.04 24.23 -9.62
N LEU A 572 44.85 24.70 -9.25
CA LEU A 572 44.50 26.13 -9.30
C LEU A 572 45.38 26.98 -8.38
N ARG A 573 45.67 26.52 -7.15
CA ARG A 573 46.58 27.20 -6.22
C ARG A 573 48.02 27.25 -6.75
N LEU A 574 48.50 26.17 -7.39
CA LEU A 574 49.82 26.12 -8.01
C LEU A 574 49.91 27.10 -9.19
N GLN A 575 48.89 27.14 -10.05
CA GLN A 575 48.78 28.09 -11.16
C GLN A 575 48.81 29.55 -10.67
N GLU A 576 48.04 29.89 -9.64
CA GLU A 576 47.98 31.22 -9.05
C GLU A 576 49.33 31.62 -8.42
N LYS A 577 49.96 30.72 -7.67
CA LYS A 577 51.28 30.94 -7.06
C LYS A 577 52.34 31.22 -8.13
N ARG A 578 52.38 30.41 -9.19
CA ARG A 578 53.33 30.54 -10.30
C ARG A 578 53.23 31.91 -10.97
N GLN A 579 52.01 32.38 -11.27
CA GLN A 579 51.79 33.69 -11.86
C GLN A 579 52.22 34.85 -10.93
N LYS A 580 52.00 34.73 -9.62
CA LYS A 580 52.45 35.72 -8.63
C LYS A 580 53.98 35.79 -8.54
N GLU A 581 54.67 34.65 -8.60
CA GLU A 581 56.14 34.61 -8.55
C GLU A 581 56.78 35.25 -9.80
N ILE A 582 56.23 35.02 -11.00
CA ILE A 582 56.66 35.70 -12.24
C ILE A 582 56.51 37.23 -12.12
N TRP A 583 55.35 37.71 -11.65
CA TRP A 583 55.11 39.14 -11.42
C TRP A 583 56.05 39.75 -10.37
N TYR A 584 56.44 38.98 -9.36
CA TYR A 584 57.39 39.40 -8.34
C TYR A 584 58.81 39.55 -8.90
N LEU A 585 59.27 38.60 -9.72
CA LEU A 585 60.55 38.70 -10.44
C LEU A 585 60.59 39.92 -11.37
N LEU A 586 59.50 40.20 -12.09
CA LEU A 586 59.40 41.39 -12.94
C LEU A 586 59.52 42.69 -12.13
N LYS A 587 58.89 42.78 -10.96
CA LYS A 587 59.03 43.94 -10.06
C LYS A 587 60.47 44.15 -9.60
N ILE A 588 61.19 43.07 -9.26
CA ILE A 588 62.62 43.15 -8.89
C ILE A 588 63.42 43.71 -10.07
N ALA A 589 63.29 43.14 -11.27
CA ALA A 589 64.01 43.59 -12.46
C ALA A 589 63.73 45.07 -12.83
N CYS A 590 62.49 45.54 -12.65
CA CYS A 590 62.13 46.94 -12.87
C CYS A 590 62.73 47.89 -11.81
N SER A 591 62.96 47.40 -10.58
CA SER A 591 63.54 48.18 -9.49
C SER A 591 65.06 48.31 -9.58
N THR A 592 65.77 47.28 -10.08
CA THR A 592 67.22 47.33 -10.29
C THR A 592 67.62 48.13 -11.53
N ALA A 593 66.71 48.33 -12.49
CA ALA A 593 66.94 49.13 -13.68
C ALA A 593 66.91 50.67 -13.46
N ARG A 594 66.76 51.16 -12.21
CA ARG A 594 66.65 52.60 -11.91
C ARG A 594 67.68 53.10 -10.89
N GLY A 595 68.82 53.58 -11.40
CA GLY A 595 69.63 54.64 -10.78
C GLY A 595 71.15 54.45 -10.87
N PRO A 596 71.98 55.53 -10.77
CA PRO A 596 71.69 56.96 -10.95
C PRO A 596 72.64 57.68 -11.97
N GLY A 597 72.21 58.80 -12.57
CA GLY A 597 73.08 59.65 -13.42
C GLY A 597 72.38 60.90 -14.00
N ASN A 598 72.94 62.09 -13.75
CA ASN A 598 72.36 63.43 -13.98
C ASN A 598 72.10 63.85 -15.46
N GLY A 599 71.15 64.78 -15.65
CA GLY A 599 71.15 65.73 -16.79
C GLY A 599 69.81 66.36 -17.19
N SER A 600 69.41 67.49 -16.57
CA SER A 600 68.36 68.41 -17.07
C SER A 600 69.00 69.44 -18.06
N PRO A 601 68.28 70.17 -18.94
CA PRO A 601 67.21 71.13 -18.55
C PRO A 601 65.99 71.34 -19.51
N GLU A 602 64.95 72.02 -19.00
CA GLU A 602 63.96 72.91 -19.70
C GLU A 602 63.05 72.36 -20.85
N SER A 603 61.82 72.86 -21.09
CA SER A 603 60.88 73.67 -20.29
C SER A 603 59.43 73.64 -20.86
N SER A 604 58.43 73.91 -20.01
CA SER A 604 57.05 74.40 -20.29
C SER A 604 56.03 73.55 -21.08
N GLY A 605 54.78 73.49 -20.58
CA GLY A 605 53.59 73.00 -21.31
C GLY A 605 52.58 72.18 -20.48
N SER A 606 51.52 72.80 -19.99
CA SER A 606 50.35 72.17 -19.32
C SER A 606 49.07 72.96 -19.69
N PRO A 607 47.82 72.62 -19.27
CA PRO A 607 47.31 71.45 -18.53
C PRO A 607 45.96 70.88 -19.09
N HIS A 608 45.21 70.15 -18.24
CA HIS A 608 43.79 69.70 -18.32
C HIS A 608 43.50 68.30 -18.91
N GLY A 609 42.64 67.47 -18.29
CA GLY A 609 41.99 67.60 -16.96
C GLY A 609 40.87 66.56 -16.70
N LEU A 610 40.43 66.47 -15.42
CA LEU A 610 39.22 65.76 -14.90
C LEU A 610 39.26 64.21 -15.02
N GLY A 611 38.69 63.37 -14.14
CA GLY A 611 37.80 63.49 -12.98
C GLY A 611 37.09 62.13 -12.82
N TRP A 612 37.48 61.24 -11.88
CA TRP A 612 36.85 61.01 -10.56
C TRP A 612 35.32 60.69 -10.62
N THR A 613 34.71 59.67 -10.00
CA THR A 613 35.17 58.61 -9.05
C THR A 613 34.07 57.57 -8.69
N GLN A 614 34.48 56.41 -8.13
CA GLN A 614 33.83 55.59 -7.06
C GLN A 614 32.41 55.00 -7.32
N GLN A 615 31.86 54.03 -6.57
CA GLN A 615 32.07 53.51 -5.19
C GLN A 615 32.01 51.95 -5.17
N GLY A 616 32.40 51.19 -4.14
CA GLY A 616 33.05 51.50 -2.86
C GLY A 616 33.15 50.26 -1.94
N GLU A 617 34.09 50.35 -0.97
CA GLU A 617 34.14 49.65 0.34
C GLU A 617 34.59 48.15 0.41
N THR A 618 35.28 47.65 1.47
CA THR A 618 36.10 48.34 2.50
C THR A 618 37.18 47.45 3.19
N LEU A 619 38.31 48.11 3.49
CA LEU A 619 39.42 47.96 4.49
C LEU A 619 39.14 47.08 5.76
N MET A 620 40.09 46.51 6.54
CA MET A 620 41.59 46.42 6.63
C MET A 620 41.95 45.28 7.66
N PRO A 621 43.16 45.06 8.30
CA PRO A 621 44.44 45.80 8.30
C PRO A 621 45.73 45.02 7.96
N GLN A 622 46.83 45.75 7.74
CA GLN A 622 48.21 45.24 7.59
C GLN A 622 48.97 45.20 8.92
N GLY A 623 49.90 44.25 9.05
CA GLY A 623 51.00 44.23 10.03
C GLY A 623 52.36 44.30 9.33
N SER A 624 53.34 44.97 9.95
CA SER A 624 54.61 45.38 9.34
C SER A 624 55.64 44.26 9.11
N MET A 625 56.49 44.45 8.08
CA MET A 625 57.73 43.71 7.85
C MET A 625 58.90 44.71 7.69
N PRO A 626 60.11 44.40 8.19
CA PRO A 626 61.26 45.34 8.20
C PRO A 626 62.09 45.37 6.91
N ASP A 627 63.06 46.30 6.86
CA ASP A 627 63.83 46.72 5.68
C ASP A 627 64.64 45.64 4.92
N PRO A 628 64.78 45.76 3.59
CA PRO A 628 65.36 44.72 2.73
C PRO A 628 66.85 44.96 2.38
N LEU A 629 67.78 44.77 3.32
CA LEU A 629 69.24 44.88 3.02
C LEU A 629 70.15 43.78 3.57
N THR A 630 69.63 42.72 4.20
CA THR A 630 70.45 41.75 4.99
C THR A 630 70.22 40.25 4.70
N SER A 631 69.75 39.84 3.52
CA SER A 631 69.52 38.40 3.21
C SER A 631 69.95 37.91 1.81
N MET A 632 71.06 38.44 1.28
CA MET A 632 71.62 38.03 -0.02
C MET A 632 72.03 36.54 -0.21
N PRO A 633 72.22 35.67 0.82
CA PRO A 633 72.56 34.25 0.58
C PRO A 633 71.39 33.27 0.37
N VAL A 634 70.13 33.66 0.60
CA VAL A 634 69.02 32.68 0.80
C VAL A 634 68.38 32.18 -0.52
N LEU A 635 68.62 32.86 -1.64
CA LEU A 635 67.97 32.54 -2.93
C LEU A 635 68.45 31.23 -3.59
N LYS A 636 69.60 30.67 -3.19
CA LYS A 636 70.17 29.47 -3.83
C LYS A 636 69.46 28.16 -3.48
N ASN A 637 68.69 28.12 -2.38
CA ASN A 637 68.09 26.87 -1.85
C ASN A 637 66.57 26.72 -2.03
N ARG A 638 65.85 27.76 -2.49
CA ARG A 638 64.37 27.70 -2.58
C ARG A 638 63.81 27.14 -3.88
N TYR A 639 64.60 27.07 -4.96
CA TYR A 639 64.16 26.47 -6.22
C TYR A 639 64.24 24.92 -6.25
N ASN A 640 65.14 24.31 -5.45
CA ASN A 640 65.26 22.84 -5.38
C ASN A 640 64.10 22.15 -4.63
N ILE A 641 63.25 22.89 -3.92
CA ILE A 641 62.17 22.33 -3.07
C ILE A 641 60.83 22.23 -3.84
N LEU A 642 60.75 22.75 -5.06
CA LEU A 642 59.57 22.67 -5.95
C LEU A 642 59.65 21.54 -7.00
N LEU A 643 60.67 20.66 -6.90
CA LEU A 643 61.00 19.63 -7.90
C LEU A 643 61.10 18.21 -7.32
N HIS A 644 60.53 17.96 -6.13
CA HIS A 644 60.39 16.64 -5.52
C HIS A 644 58.92 16.31 -5.23
#